data_AF-A0A135ZG27-F1
#
_entry.id   AF-A0A135ZG27-F1
#
_cell.length_a   1.000
_cell.length_b   1.000
_cell.length_c   1.000
_cell.angle_alpha   90.00
_cell.angle_beta   90.00
_cell.angle_gamma   90.00
#
_symmetry.space_group_name_H-M   'P 1'
#
loop_
_entity.id
_entity.type
_entity.pdbx_description
1 polymer ?
#
loop_
_entity_poly.entity_id
_entity_poly.type
_entity_poly.pdbx_seq_one_letter_code
_entity_poly.pdbx_strand_id
1 'polypeptide(L)'
;MAVKADITIDIDKQVGELQNLTQIYNARVGDNKTPLTIAWRKNDLPLNLKGLHAYIVGKTGDGSYNSETGKIDFPINTPVSQFEDDGSGTLDGGQSGLTTLLIPKQMWQNSGLFAGYIGLKSEDGSVFTSKDIWFKVLGNVLDAGVEINYFIGDFDKALAEAEKKLQDKTDSFDQITNAALSDLREKYREIAQSSEDLASEYTATLNNITDSLKSMQAYIETHNIVTTDKFENLDKYLTNKVATSYVQPQAFNNLDDLKQKYPNGSNGIMVTTDNGHYYLWNNNSWKDCGTYQSTGIADKSIHLENLSDTLENSLYPNVDEVEITNLLDGYFSKYGTVITQHNASDGDPVHTEKIPVKPGEEYYVYTNNYWDGKAINMMENDTIINYFPSENDAQIKSIKITIPNNVDSLILNGTKQFVPRLFKINSYNQDQDAIDNLAIILKDKEFNFKEINLTQINKTGYWDYTRNGNYTDQAPDNKNAMKSYLPVKVKPFEIYRLTGCSAWNARLYEIIDFQGHLISCCDNENSQSLTTTFMIPKNAAYLEVNEYFLNVQTKLEKAVSIKEKKPLDGLHWGAIGDSWTAIFDKDGKSYVNDVADITGITATNLGAGGTGYVTGGANNWNNQFFKRNIDADTDICTIFGSFNDAYYPDFKFGQKGDTDTATMWGAMLATINNCYKNNPDVLIGIISPGPWGAINPFKTDTMSKLNSHSDTTVNNMAINDFAEKYVQTMKEFAQMYSLPFLDLYHQSNLRPWNDDFINKYYHGQSATDTTHPNPNGLKKYIAPRIASFLEKIIK
;
A
#
# COMPACT_ATOMS: atom_id res chain seq x y z
N MET A 1 -82.01 106.99 -39.77
CA MET A 1 -81.20 105.75 -39.73
C MET A 1 -80.77 105.55 -38.29
N ALA A 2 -81.07 104.41 -37.67
CA ALA A 2 -80.61 104.14 -36.32
C ALA A 2 -79.09 103.98 -36.34
N VAL A 3 -78.36 104.78 -35.56
CA VAL A 3 -76.91 104.61 -35.40
C VAL A 3 -76.70 103.27 -34.68
N LYS A 4 -75.96 102.36 -35.32
CA LYS A 4 -75.63 101.04 -34.76
C LYS A 4 -74.31 101.17 -33.99
N ALA A 5 -74.26 100.63 -32.78
CA ALA A 5 -73.02 100.60 -31.99
C ALA A 5 -72.05 99.54 -32.52
N ASP A 6 -70.76 99.84 -32.47
CA ASP A 6 -69.66 98.94 -32.81
C ASP A 6 -69.35 98.00 -31.64
N ILE A 7 -69.36 98.55 -30.41
CA ILE A 7 -69.23 97.78 -29.16
C ILE A 7 -70.35 98.15 -28.19
N THR A 8 -70.78 97.19 -27.38
CA THR A 8 -71.73 97.39 -26.27
C THR A 8 -71.04 97.12 -24.95
N ILE A 9 -71.23 98.01 -23.98
CA ILE A 9 -70.65 97.90 -22.63
C ILE A 9 -71.78 98.04 -21.62
N ASP A 10 -72.02 96.99 -20.84
CA ASP A 10 -72.91 97.04 -19.67
C ASP A 10 -72.09 97.27 -18.41
N ILE A 11 -72.41 98.32 -17.66
CA ILE A 11 -71.63 98.68 -16.47
C ILE A 11 -71.90 97.78 -15.26
N ASP A 12 -73.05 97.10 -15.20
CA ASP A 12 -73.47 96.27 -14.05
C ASP A 12 -73.19 94.77 -14.25
N LYS A 13 -72.94 94.30 -15.48
CA LYS A 13 -72.55 92.91 -15.73
C LYS A 13 -71.10 92.67 -15.30
N GLN A 14 -70.86 91.60 -14.54
CA GLN A 14 -69.53 91.20 -14.05
C GLN A 14 -68.82 90.15 -14.92
N VAL A 15 -69.50 89.64 -15.95
CA VAL A 15 -68.95 88.64 -16.88
C VAL A 15 -68.74 89.32 -18.24
N GLY A 16 -67.50 89.37 -18.71
CA GLY A 16 -67.16 89.96 -19.99
C GLY A 16 -67.61 89.13 -21.20
N GLU A 17 -67.81 89.81 -22.32
CA GLU A 17 -68.23 89.21 -23.59
C GLU A 17 -67.19 89.51 -24.68
N LEU A 18 -66.86 88.49 -25.48
CA LEU A 18 -66.07 88.67 -26.70
C LEU A 18 -66.98 89.25 -27.78
N GLN A 19 -66.59 90.38 -28.37
CA GLN A 19 -67.35 91.07 -29.41
C GLN A 19 -66.56 91.04 -30.72
N ASN A 20 -67.10 90.36 -31.73
CA ASN A 20 -66.49 90.27 -33.05
C ASN A 20 -66.74 91.56 -33.83
N LEU A 21 -65.67 92.27 -34.18
CA LEU A 21 -65.73 93.57 -34.86
C LEU A 21 -65.45 93.50 -36.37
N THR A 22 -65.17 92.30 -36.89
CA THR A 22 -64.61 92.07 -38.23
C THR A 22 -65.50 92.60 -39.37
N GLN A 23 -66.80 92.77 -39.15
CA GLN A 23 -67.74 93.31 -40.16
C GLN A 23 -68.38 94.66 -39.80
N ILE A 24 -68.06 95.23 -38.63
CA ILE A 24 -68.76 96.41 -38.10
C ILE A 24 -67.85 97.62 -37.88
N TYR A 25 -66.54 97.42 -37.60
CA TYR A 25 -65.59 98.50 -37.38
C TYR A 25 -64.36 98.36 -38.29
N ASN A 26 -64.21 99.28 -39.24
CA ASN A 26 -63.12 99.30 -40.22
C ASN A 26 -62.05 100.33 -39.85
N ALA A 27 -61.03 99.91 -39.10
CA ALA A 27 -59.86 100.73 -38.77
C ALA A 27 -58.56 100.04 -39.24
N ARG A 28 -57.60 100.82 -39.75
CA ARG A 28 -56.26 100.37 -40.17
C ARG A 28 -55.18 100.97 -39.30
N VAL A 29 -54.01 100.33 -39.27
CA VAL A 29 -52.81 100.88 -38.63
C VAL A 29 -52.49 102.24 -39.27
N GLY A 30 -52.40 103.27 -38.44
CA GLY A 30 -52.13 104.66 -38.84
C GLY A 30 -53.36 105.53 -39.15
N ASP A 31 -54.59 104.98 -39.15
CA ASP A 31 -55.81 105.79 -39.32
C ASP A 31 -55.96 106.81 -38.17
N ASN A 32 -56.51 107.98 -38.47
CA ASN A 32 -56.69 109.06 -37.50
C ASN A 32 -58.16 109.50 -37.42
N LYS A 33 -58.67 109.70 -36.21
CA LYS A 33 -60.07 110.05 -35.92
C LYS A 33 -61.06 109.00 -36.42
N THR A 34 -60.72 107.71 -36.31
CA THR A 34 -61.63 106.63 -36.69
C THR A 34 -62.77 106.54 -35.66
N PRO A 35 -64.04 106.73 -36.06
CA PRO A 35 -65.15 106.77 -35.12
C PRO A 35 -65.48 105.38 -34.59
N LEU A 36 -65.32 105.18 -33.28
CA LEU A 36 -65.77 103.99 -32.56
C LEU A 36 -67.05 104.32 -31.81
N THR A 37 -68.18 103.73 -32.22
CA THR A 37 -69.47 103.95 -31.58
C THR A 37 -69.73 102.91 -30.49
N ILE A 38 -70.07 103.38 -29.30
CA ILE A 38 -70.18 102.58 -28.08
C ILE A 38 -71.60 102.72 -27.53
N ALA A 39 -72.27 101.59 -27.30
CA ALA A 39 -73.52 101.54 -26.54
C ALA A 39 -73.24 101.27 -25.07
N TRP A 40 -73.51 102.25 -24.22
CA TRP A 40 -73.43 102.14 -22.77
C TRP A 40 -74.78 101.71 -22.21
N ARG A 41 -74.76 100.63 -21.45
CA ARG A 41 -75.94 100.03 -20.83
C ARG A 41 -75.75 99.86 -19.33
N LYS A 42 -76.87 99.76 -18.63
CA LYS A 42 -76.94 99.35 -17.22
C LYS A 42 -78.06 98.33 -17.07
N ASN A 43 -77.72 97.08 -16.78
CA ASN A 43 -78.66 95.95 -16.78
C ASN A 43 -79.46 95.84 -18.08
N ASP A 44 -78.75 95.80 -19.21
CA ASP A 44 -79.24 95.70 -20.59
C ASP A 44 -80.09 96.88 -21.10
N LEU A 45 -80.35 97.89 -20.27
CA LEU A 45 -81.06 99.13 -20.65
C LEU A 45 -80.08 100.25 -21.02
N PRO A 46 -80.39 101.12 -22.01
CA PRO A 46 -79.55 102.27 -22.34
C PRO A 46 -79.29 103.16 -21.12
N LEU A 47 -78.01 103.49 -20.89
CA LEU A 47 -77.59 104.39 -19.82
C LEU A 47 -77.76 105.85 -20.26
N ASN A 48 -78.37 106.71 -19.44
CA ASN A 48 -78.45 108.14 -19.75
C ASN A 48 -77.08 108.80 -19.56
N LEU A 49 -76.56 109.41 -20.62
CA LEU A 49 -75.21 109.98 -20.67
C LEU A 49 -75.15 111.50 -20.49
N LYS A 50 -76.22 112.15 -20.05
CA LYS A 50 -76.23 113.60 -19.88
C LYS A 50 -75.14 114.05 -18.89
N GLY A 51 -74.20 114.89 -19.37
CA GLY A 51 -73.06 115.38 -18.59
C GLY A 51 -71.89 114.37 -18.49
N LEU A 52 -71.92 113.30 -19.29
CA LEU A 52 -70.86 112.29 -19.39
C LEU A 52 -70.25 112.24 -20.79
N HIS A 53 -68.96 111.94 -20.88
CA HIS A 53 -68.22 111.73 -22.13
C HIS A 53 -67.30 110.50 -22.03
N ALA A 54 -66.99 109.89 -23.19
CA ALA A 54 -66.21 108.66 -23.25
C ALA A 54 -64.69 108.93 -23.25
N TYR A 55 -63.93 108.02 -22.66
CA TYR A 55 -62.47 108.03 -22.68
C TYR A 55 -61.91 106.61 -22.82
N ILE A 56 -60.67 106.50 -23.29
CA ILE A 56 -59.94 105.25 -23.42
C ILE A 56 -58.45 105.45 -23.09
N VAL A 57 -57.86 104.50 -22.39
CA VAL A 57 -56.43 104.49 -22.01
C VAL A 57 -55.88 103.10 -22.24
N GLY A 58 -54.71 102.97 -22.85
CA GLY A 58 -54.05 101.66 -22.99
C GLY A 58 -52.70 101.72 -23.67
N LYS A 59 -52.08 100.56 -23.81
CA LYS A 59 -50.78 100.36 -24.49
C LYS A 59 -51.00 99.59 -25.78
N THR A 60 -50.20 99.89 -26.81
CA THR A 60 -50.21 99.16 -28.10
C THR A 60 -48.82 98.62 -28.41
N GLY A 61 -48.72 97.38 -28.89
CA GLY A 61 -47.47 96.78 -29.37
C GLY A 61 -47.39 95.27 -29.17
N ASP A 62 -46.16 94.76 -29.02
CA ASP A 62 -45.85 93.33 -28.84
C ASP A 62 -46.13 92.85 -27.41
N GLY A 63 -47.38 93.02 -26.96
CA GLY A 63 -47.83 92.46 -25.69
C GLY A 63 -47.85 90.94 -25.72
N SER A 64 -47.58 90.30 -24.58
CA SER A 64 -47.66 88.85 -24.40
C SER A 64 -48.67 88.49 -23.32
N TYR A 65 -49.37 87.37 -23.49
CA TYR A 65 -50.29 86.86 -22.48
C TYR A 65 -49.54 86.32 -21.27
N ASN A 66 -49.98 86.70 -20.06
CA ASN A 66 -49.48 86.16 -18.82
C ASN A 66 -50.47 85.13 -18.26
N SER A 67 -50.05 83.86 -18.23
CA SER A 67 -50.88 82.73 -17.82
C SER A 67 -51.19 82.69 -16.31
N GLU A 68 -50.43 83.39 -15.48
CA GLU A 68 -50.65 83.46 -14.03
C GLU A 68 -51.67 84.56 -13.67
N THR A 69 -51.65 85.69 -14.39
CA THR A 69 -52.49 86.86 -14.07
C THR A 69 -53.73 86.98 -14.96
N GLY A 70 -53.76 86.30 -16.11
CA GLY A 70 -54.85 86.36 -17.08
C GLY A 70 -54.90 87.65 -17.91
N LYS A 71 -53.87 88.51 -17.84
CA LYS A 71 -53.79 89.81 -18.51
C LYS A 71 -52.74 89.84 -19.63
N ILE A 72 -52.76 90.89 -20.45
CA ILE A 72 -51.72 91.17 -21.45
C ILE A 72 -50.65 92.04 -20.78
N ASP A 73 -49.42 91.51 -20.72
CA ASP A 73 -48.25 92.24 -20.27
C ASP A 73 -47.55 92.89 -21.46
N PHE A 74 -47.16 94.15 -21.30
CA PHE A 74 -46.32 94.85 -22.27
C PHE A 74 -44.92 95.06 -21.68
N PRO A 75 -43.88 95.13 -22.53
CA PRO A 75 -42.55 95.53 -22.10
C PRO A 75 -42.55 96.78 -21.20
N ILE A 76 -41.64 96.82 -20.22
CA ILE A 76 -41.60 97.83 -19.14
C ILE A 76 -41.61 99.29 -19.64
N ASN A 77 -41.22 99.54 -20.89
CA ASN A 77 -41.15 100.89 -21.49
C ASN A 77 -42.18 101.14 -22.61
N THR A 78 -43.20 100.30 -22.78
CA THR A 78 -44.23 100.52 -23.81
C THR A 78 -45.07 101.77 -23.46
N PRO A 79 -45.14 102.78 -24.35
CA PRO A 79 -45.89 104.01 -24.12
C PRO A 79 -47.38 103.75 -23.85
N VAL A 80 -47.96 104.52 -22.92
CA VAL A 80 -49.41 104.55 -22.67
C VAL A 80 -50.02 105.67 -23.52
N SER A 81 -51.01 105.32 -24.31
CA SER A 81 -51.84 106.26 -25.06
C SER A 81 -53.15 106.47 -24.31
N GLN A 82 -53.56 107.73 -24.17
CA GLN A 82 -54.83 108.13 -23.56
C GLN A 82 -55.57 109.09 -24.50
N PHE A 83 -56.88 108.89 -24.61
CA PHE A 83 -57.77 109.76 -25.36
C PHE A 83 -59.08 109.95 -24.61
N GLU A 84 -59.62 111.17 -24.66
CA GLU A 84 -60.83 111.59 -23.97
C GLU A 84 -61.58 112.54 -24.89
N ASP A 85 -62.88 112.28 -25.08
CA ASP A 85 -63.74 113.14 -25.89
C ASP A 85 -64.14 114.41 -25.13
N ASP A 86 -64.47 115.49 -25.84
CA ASP A 86 -64.89 116.77 -25.24
C ASP A 86 -66.41 116.83 -24.95
N GLY A 87 -67.09 115.69 -25.06
CA GLY A 87 -68.54 115.55 -24.90
C GLY A 87 -69.34 115.73 -26.18
N SER A 88 -68.71 116.14 -27.29
CA SER A 88 -69.36 116.28 -28.60
C SER A 88 -69.72 114.94 -29.25
N GLY A 89 -69.12 113.83 -28.83
CA GLY A 89 -69.41 112.48 -29.29
C GLY A 89 -70.64 111.82 -28.66
N THR A 90 -71.25 112.43 -27.64
CA THR A 90 -72.48 111.92 -27.02
C THR A 90 -73.69 112.19 -27.93
N LEU A 91 -74.34 111.12 -28.39
CA LEU A 91 -75.44 111.20 -29.36
C LEU A 91 -76.78 111.50 -28.67
N ASP A 92 -77.69 112.18 -29.39
CA ASP A 92 -79.06 112.48 -28.96
C ASP A 92 -79.16 113.09 -27.54
N GLY A 93 -78.18 113.90 -27.14
CA GLY A 93 -78.10 114.50 -25.80
C GLY A 93 -77.96 113.48 -24.66
N GLY A 94 -77.55 112.25 -24.97
CA GLY A 94 -77.30 111.16 -24.02
C GLY A 94 -78.47 110.22 -23.78
N GLN A 95 -79.65 110.44 -24.40
CA GLN A 95 -80.84 109.63 -24.14
C GLN A 95 -80.73 108.19 -24.63
N SER A 96 -80.01 107.96 -25.73
CA SER A 96 -79.88 106.65 -26.37
C SER A 96 -78.75 105.78 -25.80
N GLY A 97 -77.97 106.30 -24.85
CA GLY A 97 -76.81 105.59 -24.30
C GLY A 97 -75.65 105.41 -25.28
N LEU A 98 -75.60 106.19 -26.36
CA LEU A 98 -74.58 106.07 -27.40
C LEU A 98 -73.55 107.20 -27.33
N THR A 99 -72.27 106.83 -27.43
CA THR A 99 -71.15 107.77 -27.67
C THR A 99 -70.36 107.34 -28.89
N THR A 100 -69.84 108.28 -29.67
CA THR A 100 -68.83 108.02 -30.70
C THR A 100 -67.49 108.60 -30.29
N LEU A 101 -66.51 107.74 -30.05
CA LEU A 101 -65.14 108.12 -29.69
C LEU A 101 -64.27 108.16 -30.95
N LEU A 102 -63.73 109.34 -31.29
CA LEU A 102 -62.86 109.51 -32.46
C LEU A 102 -61.42 109.07 -32.15
N ILE A 103 -61.13 107.79 -32.36
CA ILE A 103 -59.85 107.21 -31.95
C ILE A 103 -58.69 107.87 -32.71
N PRO A 104 -57.69 108.45 -32.00
CA PRO A 104 -56.55 109.12 -32.64
C PRO A 104 -55.50 108.11 -33.12
N LYS A 105 -54.71 108.49 -34.14
CA LYS A 105 -53.67 107.61 -34.73
C LYS A 105 -52.64 107.08 -33.74
N GLN A 106 -52.43 107.79 -32.62
CA GLN A 106 -51.52 107.42 -31.53
C GLN A 106 -51.90 106.10 -30.86
N MET A 107 -53.17 105.73 -30.93
CA MET A 107 -53.64 104.47 -30.37
C MET A 107 -53.25 103.34 -31.33
N TRP A 108 -53.47 103.45 -32.64
CA TRP A 108 -53.22 102.39 -33.64
C TRP A 108 -51.93 102.60 -34.46
N GLN A 109 -50.82 102.97 -33.83
CA GLN A 109 -49.55 103.28 -34.54
C GLN A 109 -48.83 102.04 -35.10
N ASN A 110 -48.95 100.88 -34.45
CA ASN A 110 -48.27 99.64 -34.82
C ASN A 110 -49.29 98.48 -34.87
N SER A 111 -49.03 97.47 -35.69
CA SER A 111 -49.72 96.17 -35.60
C SER A 111 -49.36 95.47 -34.28
N GLY A 112 -50.28 94.72 -33.69
CA GLY A 112 -50.05 94.04 -32.41
C GLY A 112 -51.29 94.00 -31.53
N LEU A 113 -51.09 93.99 -30.21
CA LEU A 113 -52.17 94.05 -29.23
C LEU A 113 -52.33 95.46 -28.67
N PHE A 114 -53.57 95.91 -28.53
CA PHE A 114 -53.92 97.00 -27.61
C PHE A 114 -54.56 96.38 -26.36
N ALA A 115 -54.15 96.81 -25.17
CA ALA A 115 -54.89 96.52 -23.96
C ALA A 115 -54.86 97.69 -22.99
N GLY A 116 -55.96 97.88 -22.28
CA GLY A 116 -56.15 98.95 -21.31
C GLY A 116 -57.59 98.98 -20.82
N TYR A 117 -58.16 100.16 -20.67
CA TYR A 117 -59.51 100.35 -20.18
C TYR A 117 -60.24 101.48 -20.92
N ILE A 118 -61.55 101.35 -21.03
CA ILE A 118 -62.47 102.31 -21.65
C ILE A 118 -63.58 102.65 -20.66
N GLY A 119 -64.05 103.89 -20.66
CA GLY A 119 -64.95 104.36 -19.62
C GLY A 119 -65.71 105.63 -19.96
N LEU A 120 -66.51 106.09 -18.99
CA LEU A 120 -67.19 107.39 -19.02
C LEU A 120 -66.65 108.28 -17.89
N LYS A 121 -66.55 109.58 -18.16
CA LYS A 121 -66.21 110.63 -17.19
C LYS A 121 -67.28 111.70 -17.15
N SER A 122 -67.41 112.40 -16.03
CA SER A 122 -68.23 113.61 -15.91
C SER A 122 -67.48 114.87 -16.34
N GLU A 123 -68.22 115.97 -16.56
CA GLU A 123 -67.66 117.28 -16.94
C GLU A 123 -66.56 117.82 -16.00
N ASP A 124 -66.55 117.38 -14.73
CA ASP A 124 -65.53 117.73 -13.73
C ASP A 124 -64.26 116.85 -13.80
N GLY A 125 -64.23 115.87 -14.70
CA GLY A 125 -63.12 114.94 -14.92
C GLY A 125 -63.17 113.66 -14.06
N SER A 126 -64.17 113.49 -13.20
CA SER A 126 -64.33 112.29 -12.37
C SER A 126 -64.70 111.07 -13.22
N VAL A 127 -64.05 109.92 -12.99
CA VAL A 127 -64.36 108.65 -13.68
C VAL A 127 -65.68 108.09 -13.15
N PHE A 128 -66.67 107.96 -14.02
CA PHE A 128 -67.97 107.37 -13.71
C PHE A 128 -67.96 105.84 -13.81
N THR A 129 -67.30 105.31 -14.84
CA THR A 129 -67.09 103.86 -15.03
C THR A 129 -65.82 103.62 -15.82
N SER A 130 -65.20 102.45 -15.63
CA SER A 130 -64.03 101.99 -16.36
C SER A 130 -64.12 100.47 -16.54
N LYS A 131 -63.87 99.99 -17.75
CA LYS A 131 -63.99 98.59 -18.14
C LYS A 131 -62.73 98.16 -18.89
N ASP A 132 -62.13 97.03 -18.50
CA ASP A 132 -60.95 96.48 -19.18
C ASP A 132 -61.32 96.14 -20.63
N ILE A 133 -60.49 96.54 -21.59
CA ILE A 133 -60.69 96.29 -23.00
C ILE A 133 -59.37 95.91 -23.67
N TRP A 134 -59.45 94.99 -24.64
CA TRP A 134 -58.34 94.70 -25.53
C TRP A 134 -58.80 94.60 -26.98
N PHE A 135 -57.91 94.98 -27.90
CA PHE A 135 -58.07 94.82 -29.34
C PHE A 135 -56.87 94.07 -29.91
N LYS A 136 -57.12 93.18 -30.88
CA LYS A 136 -56.06 92.59 -31.69
C LYS A 136 -56.00 93.32 -33.03
N VAL A 137 -54.93 94.10 -33.26
CA VAL A 137 -54.73 94.91 -34.47
C VAL A 137 -53.91 94.09 -35.48
N LEU A 138 -54.60 93.36 -36.36
CA LEU A 138 -54.00 92.58 -37.46
C LEU A 138 -54.55 93.01 -38.81
N GLY A 139 -53.73 92.88 -39.86
CA GLY A 139 -53.99 93.40 -41.20
C GLY A 139 -55.16 92.79 -42.00
N ASN A 140 -56.08 92.00 -41.41
CA ASN A 140 -57.34 91.55 -42.06
C ASN A 140 -58.37 90.83 -41.14
N VAL A 141 -58.22 90.82 -39.81
CA VAL A 141 -59.24 90.33 -38.84
C VAL A 141 -59.13 91.17 -37.57
N LEU A 142 -60.26 91.69 -37.06
CA LEU A 142 -60.32 92.55 -35.87
C LEU A 142 -61.31 91.98 -34.85
N ASP A 143 -60.80 91.53 -33.70
CA ASP A 143 -61.60 91.07 -32.56
C ASP A 143 -61.33 91.97 -31.34
N ALA A 144 -62.38 92.26 -30.55
CA ALA A 144 -62.31 93.02 -29.30
C ALA A 144 -62.91 92.24 -28.14
N GLY A 145 -62.22 92.18 -27.01
CA GLY A 145 -62.75 91.64 -25.76
C GLY A 145 -62.97 92.77 -24.75
N VAL A 146 -64.15 92.81 -24.14
CA VAL A 146 -64.48 93.71 -23.02
C VAL A 146 -64.68 92.88 -21.76
N GLU A 147 -63.90 93.15 -20.71
CA GLU A 147 -63.90 92.43 -19.42
C GLU A 147 -63.72 90.89 -19.52
N ILE A 148 -63.06 90.40 -20.57
CA ILE A 148 -62.73 88.98 -20.76
C ILE A 148 -61.22 88.79 -20.88
N ASN A 149 -60.68 87.76 -20.21
CA ASN A 149 -59.26 87.39 -20.31
C ASN A 149 -58.89 87.05 -21.76
N TYR A 150 -57.71 87.46 -22.19
CA TYR A 150 -57.21 87.25 -23.56
C TYR A 150 -56.97 85.75 -23.82
N PHE A 151 -57.78 85.14 -24.68
CA PHE A 151 -57.76 83.68 -24.94
C PHE A 151 -56.91 83.37 -26.19
N ILE A 152 -55.67 82.91 -26.00
CA ILE A 152 -54.92 82.16 -27.01
C ILE A 152 -55.19 80.67 -26.76
N GLY A 153 -55.63 79.94 -27.78
CA GLY A 153 -56.33 78.65 -27.67
C GLY A 153 -55.53 77.48 -27.08
N ASP A 154 -56.26 76.42 -26.71
CA ASP A 154 -55.80 75.18 -26.07
C ASP A 154 -54.58 74.48 -26.72
N PHE A 155 -54.24 74.86 -27.96
CA PHE A 155 -53.12 74.31 -28.71
C PHE A 155 -51.75 74.70 -28.13
N ASP A 156 -51.57 75.95 -27.68
CA ASP A 156 -50.28 76.40 -27.15
C ASP A 156 -50.01 75.83 -25.75
N LYS A 157 -51.07 75.58 -24.97
CA LYS A 157 -50.99 74.83 -23.71
C LYS A 157 -50.55 73.40 -23.95
N ALA A 158 -51.12 72.74 -24.95
CA ALA A 158 -50.75 71.37 -25.31
C ALA A 158 -49.31 71.27 -25.81
N LEU A 159 -48.82 72.29 -26.54
CA LEU A 159 -47.43 72.34 -27.00
C LEU A 159 -46.45 72.48 -25.84
N ALA A 160 -46.71 73.39 -24.89
CA ALA A 160 -45.88 73.56 -23.70
C ALA A 160 -45.84 72.30 -22.80
N GLU A 161 -46.96 71.59 -22.67
CA GLU A 161 -47.00 70.31 -21.94
C GLU A 161 -46.24 69.19 -22.65
N ALA A 162 -46.25 69.15 -23.99
CA ALA A 162 -45.51 68.19 -24.77
C ALA A 162 -43.99 68.42 -24.68
N GLU A 163 -43.55 69.68 -24.76
CA GLU A 163 -42.14 70.06 -24.61
C GLU A 163 -41.59 69.69 -23.23
N LYS A 164 -42.37 69.95 -22.17
CA LYS A 164 -41.97 69.57 -20.80
C LYS A 164 -41.83 68.05 -20.62
N LYS A 165 -42.78 67.26 -21.15
CA LYS A 165 -42.70 65.78 -21.09
C LYS A 165 -41.52 65.23 -21.90
N LEU A 166 -41.09 65.91 -22.96
CA LEU A 166 -39.92 65.51 -23.74
C LEU A 166 -38.61 65.81 -23.00
N GLN A 167 -38.54 66.95 -22.31
CA GLN A 167 -37.39 67.31 -21.46
C GLN A 167 -37.24 66.33 -20.29
N ASP A 168 -38.31 66.05 -19.55
CA ASP A 168 -38.29 65.14 -18.39
C ASP A 168 -37.81 63.71 -18.77
N LYS A 169 -38.15 63.24 -19.99
CA LYS A 169 -37.66 61.95 -20.50
C LYS A 169 -36.18 61.97 -20.87
N THR A 170 -35.69 63.07 -21.41
CA THR A 170 -34.27 63.24 -21.75
C THR A 170 -33.43 63.22 -20.47
N ASP A 171 -33.84 63.96 -19.45
CA ASP A 171 -33.13 64.02 -18.17
C ASP A 171 -33.12 62.66 -17.45
N SER A 172 -34.22 61.90 -17.53
CA SER A 172 -34.31 60.53 -16.99
C SER A 172 -33.42 59.54 -17.75
N PHE A 173 -33.36 59.65 -19.08
CA PHE A 173 -32.49 58.81 -19.90
C PHE A 173 -31.01 59.07 -19.61
N ASP A 174 -30.61 60.33 -19.47
CA ASP A 174 -29.24 60.72 -19.13
C ASP A 174 -28.84 60.24 -17.72
N GLN A 175 -29.73 60.33 -16.73
CA GLN A 175 -29.46 59.80 -15.39
C GLN A 175 -29.25 58.28 -15.38
N ILE A 176 -30.14 57.53 -16.03
CA ILE A 176 -30.05 56.06 -16.06
C ILE A 176 -28.80 55.62 -16.83
N THR A 177 -28.50 56.29 -17.95
CA THR A 177 -27.32 55.97 -18.76
C THR A 177 -26.02 56.28 -18.03
N ASN A 178 -25.94 57.42 -17.34
CA ASN A 178 -24.75 57.79 -16.55
C ASN A 178 -24.56 56.86 -15.33
N ALA A 179 -25.63 56.46 -14.66
CA ALA A 179 -25.57 55.50 -13.56
C ALA A 179 -25.07 54.12 -14.04
N ALA A 180 -25.62 53.61 -15.15
CA ALA A 180 -25.18 52.35 -15.75
C ALA A 180 -23.72 52.41 -16.23
N LEU A 181 -23.29 53.53 -16.80
CA LEU A 181 -21.90 53.72 -17.22
C LEU A 181 -20.93 53.80 -16.04
N SER A 182 -21.37 54.36 -14.91
CA SER A 182 -20.60 54.40 -13.67
C SER A 182 -20.43 53.01 -13.06
N ASP A 183 -21.52 52.25 -12.93
CA ASP A 183 -21.50 50.86 -12.44
C ASP A 183 -20.61 49.96 -13.31
N LEU A 184 -20.70 50.09 -14.64
CA LEU A 184 -19.83 49.34 -15.55
C LEU A 184 -18.35 49.71 -15.39
N ARG A 185 -18.03 51.00 -15.18
CA ARG A 185 -16.65 51.45 -14.94
C ARG A 185 -16.08 50.94 -13.62
N GLU A 186 -16.91 50.86 -12.59
CA GLU A 186 -16.52 50.34 -11.28
C GLU A 186 -16.22 48.84 -11.36
N LYS A 187 -17.12 48.05 -11.97
CA LYS A 187 -16.87 46.62 -12.25
C LYS A 187 -15.62 46.38 -13.07
N TYR A 188 -15.37 47.21 -14.09
CA TYR A 188 -14.14 47.09 -14.89
C TYR A 188 -12.89 47.38 -14.07
N ARG A 189 -12.92 48.37 -13.17
CA ARG A 189 -11.81 48.66 -12.26
C ARG A 189 -11.55 47.53 -11.28
N GLU A 190 -12.59 46.93 -10.71
CA GLU A 190 -12.45 45.77 -9.81
C GLU A 190 -11.80 44.58 -10.51
N ILE A 191 -12.23 44.27 -11.74
CA ILE A 191 -11.65 43.21 -12.55
C ILE A 191 -10.18 43.53 -12.91
N ALA A 192 -9.88 44.78 -13.27
CA ALA A 192 -8.52 45.20 -13.59
C ALA A 192 -7.60 45.08 -12.36
N GLN A 193 -8.04 45.57 -11.19
CA GLN A 193 -7.29 45.46 -9.95
C GLN A 193 -7.07 43.98 -9.55
N SER A 194 -8.11 43.15 -9.60
CA SER A 194 -7.98 41.72 -9.30
C SER A 194 -7.01 41.03 -10.26
N SER A 195 -6.99 41.43 -11.52
CA SER A 195 -6.05 40.89 -12.52
C SER A 195 -4.60 41.33 -12.24
N GLU A 196 -4.39 42.57 -11.81
CA GLU A 196 -3.08 43.08 -11.39
C GLU A 196 -2.56 42.39 -10.12
N ASP A 197 -3.44 42.16 -9.15
CA ASP A 197 -3.11 41.45 -7.90
C ASP A 197 -2.70 40.00 -8.19
N LEU A 198 -3.49 39.29 -9.02
CA LEU A 198 -3.16 37.92 -9.47
C LEU A 198 -1.85 37.86 -10.26
N ALA A 199 -1.61 38.82 -11.15
CA ALA A 199 -0.36 38.89 -11.91
C ALA A 199 0.85 39.12 -10.98
N SER A 200 0.67 39.91 -9.92
CA SER A 200 1.69 40.16 -8.90
C SER A 200 1.97 38.89 -8.08
N GLU A 201 0.93 38.15 -7.70
CA GLU A 201 1.06 36.87 -6.98
C GLU A 201 1.76 35.79 -7.82
N TYR A 202 1.40 35.67 -9.11
CA TYR A 202 2.09 34.77 -10.04
C TYR A 202 3.56 35.14 -10.21
N THR A 203 3.86 36.43 -10.31
CA THR A 203 5.25 36.91 -10.42
C THR A 203 6.06 36.57 -9.17
N ALA A 204 5.49 36.77 -7.97
CA ALA A 204 6.14 36.40 -6.71
C ALA A 204 6.40 34.88 -6.63
N THR A 205 5.43 34.07 -7.07
CA THR A 205 5.57 32.60 -7.10
C THR A 205 6.66 32.15 -8.07
N LEU A 206 6.72 32.72 -9.27
CA LEU A 206 7.77 32.43 -10.26
C LEU A 206 9.17 32.78 -9.74
N ASN A 207 9.30 33.89 -9.00
CA ASN A 207 10.57 34.25 -8.37
C ASN A 207 10.99 33.21 -7.31
N ASN A 208 10.06 32.78 -6.44
CA ASN A 208 10.35 31.76 -5.43
C ASN A 208 10.78 30.41 -6.04
N ILE A 209 10.12 29.99 -7.13
CA ILE A 209 10.49 28.78 -7.87
C ILE A 209 11.89 28.94 -8.49
N THR A 210 12.15 30.09 -9.10
CA THR A 210 13.45 30.40 -9.70
C THR A 210 14.59 30.32 -8.69
N ASP A 211 14.39 30.87 -7.48
CA ASP A 211 15.40 30.83 -6.43
C ASP A 211 15.58 29.44 -5.82
N SER A 212 14.50 28.65 -5.75
CA SER A 212 14.58 27.23 -5.38
C SER A 212 15.39 26.43 -6.40
N LEU A 213 15.18 26.64 -7.70
CA LEU A 213 15.93 25.98 -8.77
C LEU A 213 17.42 26.36 -8.74
N LYS A 214 17.75 27.64 -8.53
CA LYS A 214 19.15 28.08 -8.35
C LYS A 214 19.80 27.40 -7.15
N SER A 215 19.07 27.27 -6.04
CA SER A 215 19.56 26.62 -4.82
C SER A 215 19.82 25.12 -5.04
N MET A 216 18.92 24.43 -5.74
CA MET A 216 19.11 23.02 -6.12
C MET A 216 20.31 22.85 -7.05
N GLN A 217 20.48 23.75 -8.02
CA GLN A 217 21.63 23.72 -8.94
C GLN A 217 22.95 23.92 -8.18
N ALA A 218 23.00 24.90 -7.29
CA ALA A 218 24.17 25.12 -6.43
C ALA A 218 24.45 23.92 -5.51
N TYR A 219 23.41 23.26 -4.99
CA TYR A 219 23.55 22.05 -4.18
C TYR A 219 24.15 20.88 -4.98
N ILE A 220 23.68 20.67 -6.22
CA ILE A 220 24.21 19.65 -7.14
C ILE A 220 25.70 19.90 -7.45
N GLU A 221 26.06 21.16 -7.73
CA GLU A 221 27.44 21.56 -8.01
C GLU A 221 28.35 21.40 -6.78
N THR A 222 27.91 21.88 -5.61
CA THR A 222 28.69 21.84 -4.37
C THR A 222 28.94 20.41 -3.88
N HIS A 223 27.93 19.54 -3.98
CA HIS A 223 28.01 18.17 -3.48
C HIS A 223 28.47 17.15 -4.54
N ASN A 224 28.90 17.63 -5.72
CA ASN A 224 29.34 16.78 -6.84
C ASN A 224 28.35 15.65 -7.16
N ILE A 225 27.05 15.94 -7.12
CA ILE A 225 26.02 14.92 -7.35
C ILE A 225 26.15 14.39 -8.78
N VAL A 226 26.27 13.07 -8.91
CA VAL A 226 26.43 12.40 -10.21
C VAL A 226 25.11 12.49 -10.98
N THR A 227 25.14 13.14 -12.15
CA THR A 227 23.99 13.21 -13.06
C THR A 227 23.81 11.88 -13.80
N THR A 228 22.62 11.62 -14.34
CA THR A 228 22.33 10.40 -15.12
C THR A 228 23.32 10.24 -16.28
N ASP A 229 23.64 11.31 -17.02
CA ASP A 229 24.63 11.24 -18.10
C ASP A 229 26.05 10.86 -17.61
N LYS A 230 26.46 11.37 -16.45
CA LYS A 230 27.75 11.01 -15.84
C LYS A 230 27.74 9.56 -15.36
N PHE A 231 26.62 9.11 -14.79
CA PHE A 231 26.42 7.73 -14.38
C PHE A 231 26.41 6.78 -15.58
N GLU A 232 25.70 7.09 -16.66
CA GLU A 232 25.67 6.27 -17.88
C GLU A 232 27.04 6.23 -18.57
N ASN A 233 27.80 7.32 -18.57
CA ASN A 233 29.15 7.33 -19.10
C ASN A 233 30.10 6.49 -18.22
N LEU A 234 29.94 6.54 -16.89
CA LEU A 234 30.67 5.69 -15.96
C LEU A 234 30.27 4.22 -16.12
N ASP A 235 28.99 3.92 -16.25
CA ASP A 235 28.44 2.58 -16.48
C ASP A 235 28.94 2.02 -17.82
N LYS A 236 28.90 2.81 -18.90
CA LYS A 236 29.49 2.40 -20.20
C LYS A 236 31.00 2.22 -20.10
N TYR A 237 31.72 3.08 -19.38
CA TYR A 237 33.15 2.94 -19.18
C TYR A 237 33.49 1.68 -18.38
N LEU A 238 32.78 1.44 -17.27
CA LEU A 238 32.95 0.27 -16.40
C LEU A 238 32.51 -1.01 -17.10
N THR A 239 31.35 -1.02 -17.75
CA THR A 239 30.84 -2.14 -18.55
C THR A 239 31.80 -2.45 -19.69
N ASN A 240 32.32 -1.44 -20.42
CA ASN A 240 33.33 -1.69 -21.45
C ASN A 240 34.64 -2.17 -20.85
N LYS A 241 35.12 -1.62 -19.72
CA LYS A 241 36.33 -2.10 -19.05
C LYS A 241 36.17 -3.53 -18.56
N VAL A 242 35.05 -3.89 -17.97
CA VAL A 242 34.76 -5.24 -17.47
C VAL A 242 34.54 -6.22 -18.63
N ALA A 243 33.78 -5.84 -19.67
CA ALA A 243 33.51 -6.67 -20.84
C ALA A 243 34.76 -6.89 -21.71
N THR A 244 35.63 -5.88 -21.85
CA THR A 244 36.90 -6.02 -22.58
C THR A 244 38.05 -6.58 -21.74
N SER A 245 37.92 -6.62 -20.41
CA SER A 245 38.87 -7.26 -19.50
C SER A 245 38.41 -8.65 -19.03
N TYR A 246 37.43 -9.25 -19.70
CA TYR A 246 37.09 -10.65 -19.49
C TYR A 246 38.23 -11.53 -20.03
N VAL A 247 39.22 -11.77 -19.18
CA VAL A 247 40.35 -12.65 -19.50
C VAL A 247 40.03 -14.04 -19.01
N GLN A 248 39.79 -14.96 -19.95
CA GLN A 248 39.73 -16.38 -19.65
C GLN A 248 41.00 -16.80 -18.90
N PRO A 249 40.90 -17.46 -17.74
CA PRO A 249 42.07 -17.92 -17.01
C PRO A 249 42.92 -18.82 -17.91
N GLN A 250 44.22 -18.55 -17.97
CA GLN A 250 45.16 -19.42 -18.66
C GLN A 250 45.92 -20.28 -17.64
N ALA A 251 45.88 -21.59 -17.84
CA ALA A 251 46.58 -22.54 -16.98
C ALA A 251 48.02 -22.78 -17.47
N PHE A 252 48.93 -22.91 -16.51
CA PHE A 252 50.35 -23.22 -16.65
C PHE A 252 50.70 -24.33 -15.67
N ASN A 253 51.71 -25.16 -15.95
CA ASN A 253 52.05 -26.22 -14.99
C ASN A 253 52.66 -25.66 -13.71
N ASN A 254 53.45 -24.58 -13.81
CA ASN A 254 54.14 -23.92 -12.69
C ASN A 254 54.51 -22.46 -13.05
N LEU A 255 55.06 -21.71 -12.10
CA LEU A 255 55.45 -20.30 -12.29
C LEU A 255 56.59 -20.12 -13.31
N ASP A 256 57.50 -21.09 -13.46
CA ASP A 256 58.61 -21.00 -14.41
C ASP A 256 58.12 -21.15 -15.85
N ASP A 257 57.17 -22.05 -16.11
CA ASP A 257 56.48 -22.19 -17.40
C ASP A 257 55.75 -20.89 -17.79
N LEU A 258 55.12 -20.22 -16.82
CA LEU A 258 54.50 -18.90 -17.02
C LEU A 258 55.54 -17.84 -17.39
N LYS A 259 56.64 -17.74 -16.63
CA LYS A 259 57.74 -16.80 -16.90
C LYS A 259 58.42 -17.08 -18.24
N GLN A 260 58.54 -18.34 -18.63
CA GLN A 260 59.13 -18.72 -19.91
C GLN A 260 58.25 -18.29 -21.08
N LYS A 261 56.93 -18.49 -20.99
CA LYS A 261 55.99 -18.09 -22.05
C LYS A 261 55.81 -16.57 -22.12
N TYR A 262 55.77 -15.91 -20.97
CA TYR A 262 55.55 -14.47 -20.85
C TYR A 262 56.63 -13.80 -19.98
N PRO A 263 57.87 -13.69 -20.48
CA PRO A 263 59.01 -13.15 -19.72
C PRO A 263 58.87 -11.66 -19.39
N ASN A 264 58.09 -10.93 -20.20
CA ASN A 264 57.80 -9.50 -20.02
C ASN A 264 56.35 -9.26 -19.57
N GLY A 265 55.66 -10.29 -19.09
CA GLY A 265 54.27 -10.20 -18.66
C GLY A 265 53.23 -10.41 -19.73
N SER A 266 51.99 -10.59 -19.28
CA SER A 266 50.79 -10.62 -20.11
C SER A 266 49.58 -10.20 -19.27
N ASN A 267 48.58 -9.61 -19.92
CA ASN A 267 47.34 -9.21 -19.25
C ASN A 267 46.46 -10.45 -19.04
N GLY A 268 46.04 -10.70 -17.80
CA GLY A 268 45.14 -11.81 -17.48
C GLY A 268 45.39 -12.47 -16.14
N ILE A 269 44.52 -13.39 -15.80
CA ILE A 269 44.65 -14.29 -14.66
C ILE A 269 45.43 -15.52 -15.13
N MET A 270 46.65 -15.68 -14.64
CA MET A 270 47.51 -16.82 -14.98
C MET A 270 47.52 -17.79 -13.81
N VAL A 271 46.96 -18.98 -13.99
CA VAL A 271 46.84 -19.98 -12.92
C VAL A 271 47.92 -21.03 -13.09
N THR A 272 48.69 -21.34 -12.03
CA THR A 272 49.63 -22.46 -12.04
C THR A 272 49.00 -23.67 -11.37
N THR A 273 49.07 -24.84 -12.00
CA THR A 273 48.35 -26.04 -11.55
C THR A 273 49.10 -26.84 -10.48
N ASP A 274 50.42 -26.63 -10.33
CA ASP A 274 51.26 -27.22 -9.29
C ASP A 274 50.84 -26.85 -7.86
N ASN A 275 50.42 -25.61 -7.64
CA ASN A 275 50.01 -25.10 -6.33
C ASN A 275 48.61 -24.44 -6.34
N GLY A 276 47.96 -24.32 -7.51
CA GLY A 276 46.63 -23.72 -7.65
C GLY A 276 46.62 -22.19 -7.46
N HIS A 277 47.79 -21.54 -7.45
CA HIS A 277 47.89 -20.10 -7.30
C HIS A 277 47.60 -19.39 -8.62
N TYR A 278 47.17 -18.14 -8.55
CA TYR A 278 47.13 -17.26 -9.71
C TYR A 278 48.12 -16.11 -9.57
N TYR A 279 48.60 -15.67 -10.73
CA TYR A 279 49.61 -14.65 -10.88
C TYR A 279 49.07 -13.55 -11.78
N LEU A 280 49.29 -12.32 -11.37
CA LEU A 280 48.99 -11.13 -12.15
C LEU A 280 50.29 -10.42 -12.50
N TRP A 281 50.39 -9.93 -13.74
CA TRP A 281 51.52 -9.09 -14.11
C TRP A 281 51.31 -7.66 -13.59
N ASN A 282 52.15 -7.22 -12.66
CA ASN A 282 52.09 -5.89 -12.08
C ASN A 282 53.50 -5.37 -11.78
N ASN A 283 53.75 -4.08 -12.00
CA ASN A 283 55.05 -3.41 -11.77
C ASN A 283 56.25 -4.18 -12.36
N ASN A 284 56.12 -4.64 -13.62
CA ASN A 284 57.15 -5.41 -14.33
C ASN A 284 57.56 -6.72 -13.62
N SER A 285 56.63 -7.35 -12.90
CA SER A 285 56.86 -8.64 -12.22
C SER A 285 55.59 -9.48 -12.16
N TRP A 286 55.75 -10.81 -12.14
CA TRP A 286 54.65 -11.72 -11.83
C TRP A 286 54.41 -11.71 -10.32
N LYS A 287 53.25 -11.21 -9.90
CA LYS A 287 52.84 -11.18 -8.51
C LYS A 287 51.96 -12.38 -8.21
N ASP A 288 52.41 -13.22 -7.28
CA ASP A 288 51.56 -14.27 -6.68
C ASP A 288 50.43 -13.60 -5.91
N CYS A 289 49.20 -13.96 -6.26
CA CYS A 289 47.98 -13.42 -5.68
C CYS A 289 47.21 -14.47 -4.86
N GLY A 290 47.85 -15.59 -4.53
CA GLY A 290 47.31 -16.69 -3.75
C GLY A 290 46.48 -17.66 -4.60
N THR A 291 45.71 -18.51 -3.93
CA THR A 291 44.93 -19.58 -4.56
C THR A 291 43.78 -19.02 -5.40
N TYR A 292 43.65 -19.45 -6.67
CA TYR A 292 42.63 -18.93 -7.60
C TYR A 292 41.21 -19.35 -7.22
N GLN A 293 41.07 -20.60 -6.76
CA GLN A 293 39.92 -21.09 -6.02
C GLN A 293 40.43 -22.09 -5.00
N SER A 294 40.31 -21.75 -3.72
CA SER A 294 40.02 -22.78 -2.72
C SER A 294 38.52 -22.95 -2.70
N THR A 295 37.99 -24.16 -2.90
CA THR A 295 36.65 -24.44 -2.39
C THR A 295 36.73 -24.25 -0.89
N GLY A 296 36.28 -23.10 -0.38
CA GLY A 296 36.15 -22.89 1.04
C GLY A 296 35.20 -23.96 1.55
N ILE A 297 35.71 -24.89 2.35
CA ILE A 297 34.84 -25.74 3.15
C ILE A 297 34.14 -24.79 4.11
N ALA A 298 32.82 -24.69 4.00
CA ALA A 298 32.04 -23.81 4.87
C ALA A 298 32.17 -24.28 6.33
N ASP A 299 32.03 -23.34 7.28
CA ASP A 299 32.14 -23.69 8.70
C ASP A 299 31.17 -24.83 9.03
N LYS A 300 31.69 -25.92 9.61
CA LYS A 300 30.94 -27.13 9.98
C LYS A 300 30.23 -27.84 8.82
N SER A 301 30.67 -27.68 7.57
CA SER A 301 29.99 -28.24 6.39
C SER A 301 30.46 -29.63 5.95
N ILE A 302 31.48 -30.20 6.61
CA ILE A 302 31.87 -31.59 6.34
C ILE A 302 31.01 -32.50 7.21
N HIS A 303 30.05 -33.14 6.56
CA HIS A 303 29.28 -34.21 7.17
C HIS A 303 30.11 -35.50 7.28
N LEU A 304 29.78 -36.35 8.25
CA LEU A 304 30.54 -37.59 8.56
C LEU A 304 30.65 -38.51 7.35
N GLU A 305 29.60 -38.58 6.53
CA GLU A 305 29.53 -39.34 5.28
C GLU A 305 30.50 -38.87 4.19
N ASN A 306 31.09 -37.68 4.35
CA ASN A 306 32.09 -37.14 3.45
C ASN A 306 33.52 -37.39 3.93
N LEU A 307 33.71 -37.98 5.12
CA LEU A 307 35.01 -38.46 5.57
C LEU A 307 35.35 -39.75 4.80
N SER A 308 36.64 -39.95 4.51
CA SER A 308 37.08 -41.20 3.89
C SER A 308 36.98 -42.36 4.88
N ASP A 309 36.72 -43.57 4.38
CA ASP A 309 36.74 -44.81 5.18
C ASP A 309 38.03 -44.93 6.01
N THR A 310 39.16 -44.45 5.49
CA THR A 310 40.45 -44.45 6.19
C THR A 310 40.43 -43.55 7.43
N LEU A 311 39.86 -42.35 7.33
CA LEU A 311 39.78 -41.42 8.46
C LEU A 311 38.73 -41.89 9.46
N GLU A 312 37.57 -42.38 8.99
CA GLU A 312 36.53 -42.97 9.84
C GLU A 312 37.06 -44.18 10.64
N ASN A 313 37.75 -45.10 9.98
CA ASN A 313 38.34 -46.29 10.61
C ASN A 313 39.58 -45.99 11.47
N SER A 314 40.12 -44.77 11.45
CA SER A 314 41.20 -44.32 12.34
C SER A 314 40.68 -43.76 13.67
N LEU A 315 39.36 -43.63 13.84
CA LEU A 315 38.75 -43.14 15.07
C LEU A 315 38.45 -44.25 16.08
N TYR A 316 38.45 -45.53 15.68
CA TYR A 316 38.11 -46.65 16.56
C TYR A 316 38.81 -47.97 16.22
N PRO A 317 39.00 -48.88 17.20
CA PRO A 317 39.53 -50.21 16.97
C PRO A 317 38.60 -51.02 16.06
N ASN A 318 39.11 -51.60 14.98
CA ASN A 318 38.31 -52.54 14.20
C ASN A 318 38.43 -53.93 14.82
N VAL A 319 37.37 -54.39 15.47
CA VAL A 319 37.31 -55.68 16.15
C VAL A 319 36.15 -56.50 15.62
N ASP A 320 36.35 -57.80 15.42
CA ASP A 320 35.33 -58.76 14.99
C ASP A 320 35.18 -59.87 16.05
N GLU A 321 33.96 -60.06 16.56
CA GLU A 321 33.59 -61.22 17.36
C GLU A 321 33.64 -62.47 16.48
N VAL A 322 34.42 -63.45 16.93
CA VAL A 322 34.53 -64.77 16.32
C VAL A 322 33.34 -65.59 16.81
N GLU A 323 32.51 -66.03 15.88
CA GLU A 323 31.37 -66.89 16.19
C GLU A 323 31.86 -68.21 16.81
N ILE A 324 31.33 -68.53 18.00
CA ILE A 324 31.55 -69.80 18.68
C ILE A 324 30.27 -70.62 18.52
N THR A 325 30.31 -71.59 17.62
CA THR A 325 29.13 -72.36 17.20
C THR A 325 28.78 -73.51 18.14
N ASN A 326 29.79 -74.16 18.73
CA ASN A 326 29.63 -75.33 19.58
C ASN A 326 30.33 -75.16 20.93
N LEU A 327 29.58 -75.42 22.01
CA LEU A 327 30.09 -75.53 23.37
C LEU A 327 29.96 -76.97 23.85
N LEU A 328 31.04 -77.50 24.40
CA LEU A 328 31.13 -78.86 24.90
C LEU A 328 31.12 -78.85 26.42
N ASP A 329 30.42 -79.82 27.03
CA ASP A 329 30.34 -79.96 28.49
C ASP A 329 31.71 -80.32 29.10
N GLY A 330 32.01 -79.76 30.27
CA GLY A 330 33.30 -79.92 30.97
C GLY A 330 34.31 -78.84 30.62
N TYR A 331 35.44 -78.81 31.35
CA TYR A 331 36.54 -77.88 31.07
C TYR A 331 37.78 -78.63 30.53
N PHE A 332 38.57 -77.95 29.71
CA PHE A 332 39.84 -78.44 29.17
C PHE A 332 40.98 -78.13 30.15
N SER A 333 41.56 -79.17 30.77
CA SER A 333 42.65 -79.02 31.73
C SER A 333 43.96 -78.61 31.06
N LYS A 334 44.82 -77.89 31.79
CA LYS A 334 46.21 -77.58 31.39
C LYS A 334 47.07 -78.82 31.09
N TYR A 335 46.60 -80.02 31.46
CA TYR A 335 47.25 -81.30 31.13
C TYR A 335 46.78 -81.89 29.79
N GLY A 336 45.89 -81.22 29.04
CA GLY A 336 45.44 -81.65 27.72
C GLY A 336 44.24 -82.61 27.74
N THR A 337 43.51 -82.70 28.85
CA THR A 337 42.37 -83.60 29.02
C THR A 337 41.08 -82.85 29.35
N VAL A 338 39.95 -83.30 28.83
CA VAL A 338 38.62 -82.78 29.20
C VAL A 338 38.18 -83.40 30.53
N ILE A 339 37.79 -82.54 31.47
CA ILE A 339 37.28 -82.92 32.80
C ILE A 339 35.80 -82.59 32.87
N THR A 340 34.97 -83.59 33.10
CA THR A 340 33.50 -83.45 33.23
C THR A 340 33.03 -83.44 34.69
N GLN A 341 33.84 -83.93 35.61
CA GLN A 341 33.57 -83.90 37.06
C GLN A 341 34.05 -82.57 37.65
N HIS A 342 33.13 -81.79 38.21
CA HIS A 342 33.39 -80.46 38.74
C HIS A 342 32.57 -80.23 40.03
N ASN A 343 32.97 -79.28 40.87
CA ASN A 343 32.19 -78.93 42.05
C ASN A 343 31.00 -78.05 41.66
N ALA A 344 29.89 -78.14 42.41
CA ALA A 344 28.71 -77.31 42.16
C ALA A 344 28.99 -75.79 42.27
N SER A 345 30.05 -75.39 42.96
CA SER A 345 30.51 -74.00 43.07
C SER A 345 31.20 -73.48 41.81
N ASP A 346 31.63 -74.36 40.90
CA ASP A 346 32.42 -74.01 39.72
C ASP A 346 31.54 -73.58 38.53
N GLY A 347 30.21 -73.55 38.72
CA GLY A 347 29.21 -73.45 37.66
C GLY A 347 29.15 -74.72 36.81
N ASP A 348 28.30 -74.76 35.78
CA ASP A 348 28.34 -75.84 34.78
C ASP A 348 29.45 -75.49 33.76
N PRO A 349 30.67 -76.06 33.84
CA PRO A 349 31.77 -75.69 32.98
C PRO A 349 31.54 -76.16 31.54
N VAL A 350 32.01 -75.34 30.61
CA VAL A 350 32.05 -75.66 29.18
C VAL A 350 33.40 -75.28 28.59
N HIS A 351 33.69 -75.83 27.43
CA HIS A 351 34.82 -75.41 26.60
C HIS A 351 34.43 -75.34 25.14
N THR A 352 35.21 -74.60 24.35
CA THR A 352 35.02 -74.50 22.90
C THR A 352 35.63 -75.71 22.20
N GLU A 353 35.19 -75.96 20.96
CA GLU A 353 36.03 -76.67 19.99
C GLU A 353 37.33 -75.88 19.71
N LYS A 354 38.26 -76.48 18.96
CA LYS A 354 39.49 -75.80 18.53
C LYS A 354 39.13 -74.65 17.59
N ILE A 355 39.43 -73.43 18.02
CA ILE A 355 39.25 -72.22 17.23
C ILE A 355 40.53 -71.98 16.43
N PRO A 356 40.51 -72.03 15.09
CA PRO A 356 41.71 -71.82 14.28
C PRO A 356 42.20 -70.37 14.38
N VAL A 357 43.50 -70.18 14.58
CA VAL A 357 44.17 -68.88 14.64
C VAL A 357 45.49 -68.90 13.86
N LYS A 358 46.05 -67.73 13.58
CA LYS A 358 47.33 -67.57 12.85
C LYS A 358 48.34 -66.78 13.68
N PRO A 359 49.64 -67.11 13.57
CA PRO A 359 50.72 -66.30 14.10
C PRO A 359 50.57 -64.80 13.84
N GLY A 360 50.75 -64.00 14.89
CA GLY A 360 50.69 -62.54 14.84
C GLY A 360 49.29 -61.95 14.92
N GLU A 361 48.21 -62.75 14.85
CA GLU A 361 46.87 -62.25 15.12
C GLU A 361 46.75 -61.81 16.59
N GLU A 362 45.96 -60.77 16.84
CA GLU A 362 45.68 -60.29 18.18
C GLU A 362 44.20 -60.46 18.51
N TYR A 363 43.91 -60.83 19.76
CA TYR A 363 42.55 -61.06 20.23
C TYR A 363 42.34 -60.48 21.62
N TYR A 364 41.13 -59.96 21.88
CA TYR A 364 40.59 -59.91 23.23
C TYR A 364 39.82 -61.21 23.49
N VAL A 365 40.15 -61.87 24.60
CA VAL A 365 39.42 -63.06 25.05
C VAL A 365 38.69 -62.71 26.32
N TYR A 366 37.36 -62.85 26.28
CA TYR A 366 36.50 -62.63 27.42
C TYR A 366 35.95 -63.97 27.87
N THR A 367 36.52 -64.49 28.95
CA THR A 367 36.17 -65.82 29.45
C THR A 367 36.57 -65.98 30.92
N ASN A 368 36.39 -67.19 31.46
CA ASN A 368 36.71 -67.51 32.85
C ASN A 368 37.69 -68.69 32.96
N ASN A 369 38.42 -68.79 34.06
CA ASN A 369 39.32 -69.93 34.36
C ASN A 369 38.74 -70.79 35.50
N TYR A 370 39.20 -72.04 35.59
CA TYR A 370 38.71 -73.03 36.55
C TYR A 370 39.86 -73.89 37.06
N TRP A 371 40.30 -73.70 38.30
CA TRP A 371 41.31 -74.57 38.93
C TRP A 371 42.53 -74.92 38.03
N ASP A 372 42.57 -76.11 37.43
CA ASP A 372 43.57 -76.54 36.44
C ASP A 372 43.16 -76.35 34.96
N GLY A 373 41.89 -76.08 34.67
CA GLY A 373 41.37 -75.58 33.41
C GLY A 373 41.64 -74.09 33.18
N LYS A 374 42.54 -73.78 32.26
CA LYS A 374 42.96 -72.39 32.01
C LYS A 374 42.03 -71.71 31.02
N ALA A 375 41.80 -70.41 31.19
CA ALA A 375 40.85 -69.64 30.39
C ALA A 375 41.14 -69.75 28.89
N ILE A 376 42.43 -69.68 28.53
CA ILE A 376 42.93 -69.74 27.16
C ILE A 376 43.97 -70.84 27.10
N ASN A 377 43.76 -71.84 26.24
CA ASN A 377 44.73 -72.90 25.98
C ASN A 377 45.19 -72.77 24.53
N MET A 378 46.48 -72.51 24.33
CA MET A 378 47.09 -72.33 23.03
C MET A 378 47.72 -73.64 22.55
N MET A 379 47.28 -74.09 21.38
CA MET A 379 47.59 -75.40 20.84
C MET A 379 48.56 -75.31 19.65
N GLU A 380 49.47 -76.27 19.58
CA GLU A 380 50.29 -76.60 18.41
C GLU A 380 50.13 -78.08 18.13
N ASN A 381 49.57 -78.45 16.97
CA ASN A 381 49.38 -79.86 16.57
C ASN A 381 48.82 -80.72 17.73
N ASP A 382 47.70 -80.29 18.33
CA ASP A 382 46.99 -80.96 19.43
C ASP A 382 47.70 -80.97 20.79
N THR A 383 48.86 -80.33 20.91
CA THR A 383 49.61 -80.21 22.17
C THR A 383 49.45 -78.81 22.74
N ILE A 384 49.19 -78.70 24.05
CA ILE A 384 49.21 -77.40 24.74
C ILE A 384 50.66 -76.92 24.81
N ILE A 385 50.93 -75.75 24.25
CA ILE A 385 52.24 -75.11 24.29
C ILE A 385 52.26 -73.87 25.17
N ASN A 386 51.10 -73.26 25.43
CA ASN A 386 50.94 -72.16 26.37
C ASN A 386 49.51 -72.07 26.88
N TYR A 387 49.31 -71.42 28.03
CA TYR A 387 47.98 -71.17 28.58
C TYR A 387 47.96 -69.89 29.41
N PHE A 388 46.79 -69.27 29.51
CA PHE A 388 46.57 -68.05 30.30
C PHE A 388 45.29 -68.12 31.14
N PRO A 389 45.26 -67.49 32.33
CA PRO A 389 46.40 -66.93 33.07
C PRO A 389 47.26 -68.03 33.74
N SER A 390 48.51 -67.70 34.08
CA SER A 390 49.44 -68.62 34.77
C SER A 390 48.99 -68.96 36.19
N GLU A 391 48.37 -68.02 36.91
CA GLU A 391 47.87 -68.18 38.28
C GLU A 391 46.41 -68.67 38.33
N ASN A 392 45.94 -69.06 39.53
CA ASN A 392 44.56 -69.49 39.78
C ASN A 392 43.79 -68.30 40.36
N ASP A 393 42.76 -67.80 39.65
CA ASP A 393 41.86 -66.78 40.21
C ASP A 393 40.58 -66.66 39.40
N ALA A 394 39.46 -66.97 40.05
CA ALA A 394 38.11 -66.77 39.55
C ALA A 394 37.70 -65.29 39.75
N GLN A 395 37.80 -64.48 38.68
CA GLN A 395 37.05 -63.24 38.49
C GLN A 395 37.21 -62.84 37.03
N ILE A 396 36.09 -62.69 36.33
CA ILE A 396 35.91 -62.33 34.92
C ILE A 396 37.05 -61.41 34.40
N LYS A 397 37.87 -61.88 33.44
CA LYS A 397 38.96 -61.10 32.82
C LYS A 397 38.80 -61.04 31.30
N SER A 398 38.78 -59.83 30.75
CA SER A 398 39.13 -59.62 29.34
C SER A 398 40.66 -59.56 29.22
N ILE A 399 41.24 -60.41 28.37
CA ILE A 399 42.69 -60.54 28.20
C ILE A 399 43.04 -60.26 26.76
N LYS A 400 43.94 -59.30 26.51
CA LYS A 400 44.58 -59.14 25.20
C LYS A 400 45.65 -60.20 25.03
N ILE A 401 45.56 -61.00 23.97
CA ILE A 401 46.57 -61.98 23.57
C ILE A 401 47.08 -61.67 22.16
N THR A 402 48.34 -62.01 21.90
CA THR A 402 48.94 -62.05 20.57
C THR A 402 49.32 -63.50 20.29
N ILE A 403 48.91 -64.04 19.14
CA ILE A 403 49.14 -65.45 18.79
C ILE A 403 50.62 -65.65 18.45
N PRO A 404 51.36 -66.49 19.20
CA PRO A 404 52.76 -66.82 18.92
C PRO A 404 52.97 -67.57 17.60
N ASN A 405 54.20 -67.61 17.11
CA ASN A 405 54.57 -68.22 15.82
C ASN A 405 54.22 -69.69 15.66
N ASN A 406 54.07 -70.42 16.76
CA ASN A 406 53.86 -71.85 16.79
C ASN A 406 52.45 -72.26 17.24
N VAL A 407 51.52 -71.32 17.43
CA VAL A 407 50.13 -71.61 17.81
C VAL A 407 49.25 -71.66 16.57
N ASP A 408 48.48 -72.73 16.40
CA ASP A 408 47.53 -72.93 15.29
C ASP A 408 46.06 -72.84 15.71
N SER A 409 45.76 -73.04 17.00
CA SER A 409 44.40 -73.05 17.50
C SER A 409 44.31 -72.69 18.99
N LEU A 410 43.13 -72.23 19.40
CA LEU A 410 42.77 -71.94 20.78
C LEU A 410 41.67 -72.89 21.27
N ILE A 411 41.72 -73.28 22.53
CA ILE A 411 40.59 -73.87 23.26
C ILE A 411 40.31 -72.96 24.45
N LEU A 412 39.08 -72.44 24.53
CA LEU A 412 38.66 -71.53 25.58
C LEU A 412 37.77 -72.27 26.57
N ASN A 413 38.01 -72.08 27.87
CA ASN A 413 37.15 -72.58 28.94
C ASN A 413 36.19 -71.50 29.42
N GLY A 414 34.96 -71.86 29.81
CA GLY A 414 33.94 -70.97 30.37
C GLY A 414 32.89 -71.76 31.17
N THR A 415 31.69 -71.18 31.39
CA THR A 415 30.52 -71.89 31.95
C THR A 415 29.29 -71.69 31.07
N LYS A 416 28.25 -72.51 31.27
CA LYS A 416 26.94 -72.31 30.60
C LYS A 416 26.32 -70.93 30.88
N GLN A 417 26.63 -70.34 32.02
CA GLN A 417 26.20 -68.98 32.37
C GLN A 417 27.11 -67.89 31.77
N PHE A 418 28.36 -68.25 31.46
CA PHE A 418 29.41 -67.32 31.05
C PHE A 418 30.21 -67.95 29.91
N VAL A 419 29.62 -67.88 28.73
CA VAL A 419 30.16 -68.48 27.53
C VAL A 419 31.41 -67.71 27.10
N PRO A 420 32.52 -68.39 26.72
CA PRO A 420 33.69 -67.70 26.19
C PRO A 420 33.31 -66.85 24.98
N ARG A 421 33.82 -65.62 24.92
CA ARG A 421 33.75 -64.74 23.74
C ARG A 421 35.15 -64.41 23.27
N LEU A 422 35.33 -64.38 21.95
CA LEU A 422 36.62 -64.13 21.32
C LEU A 422 36.48 -63.00 20.31
N PHE A 423 37.32 -61.98 20.43
CA PHE A 423 37.24 -60.76 19.61
C PHE A 423 38.58 -60.52 18.90
N LYS A 424 38.60 -60.70 17.58
CA LYS A 424 39.78 -60.49 16.74
C LYS A 424 40.04 -59.01 16.50
N ILE A 425 41.27 -58.57 16.72
CA ILE A 425 41.69 -57.18 16.52
C ILE A 425 42.31 -57.04 15.12
N ASN A 426 41.72 -56.18 14.28
CA ASN A 426 42.17 -55.91 12.92
C ASN A 426 42.99 -54.61 12.79
N SER A 427 42.72 -53.58 13.63
CA SER A 427 43.49 -52.31 13.70
C SER A 427 43.27 -51.58 15.04
N TYR A 428 44.24 -50.74 15.49
CA TYR A 428 44.20 -50.09 16.83
C TYR A 428 44.70 -48.62 16.91
N ASN A 429 44.81 -47.86 15.82
CA ASN A 429 45.20 -46.44 15.95
C ASN A 429 43.99 -45.58 16.32
N GLN A 430 44.08 -44.82 17.42
CA GLN A 430 43.07 -43.87 17.88
C GLN A 430 43.68 -42.47 18.00
N ASP A 431 42.93 -41.44 17.59
CA ASP A 431 43.22 -40.04 17.87
C ASP A 431 42.25 -39.51 18.93
N GLN A 432 42.73 -39.28 20.15
CA GLN A 432 41.88 -38.94 21.30
C GLN A 432 41.26 -37.53 21.16
N ASP A 433 41.94 -36.59 20.52
CA ASP A 433 41.44 -35.22 20.35
C ASP A 433 40.32 -35.17 19.29
N ALA A 434 40.41 -36.00 18.25
CA ALA A 434 39.34 -36.14 17.27
C ALA A 434 38.05 -36.73 17.87
N ILE A 435 38.19 -37.71 18.77
CA ILE A 435 37.10 -38.42 19.46
C ILE A 435 36.30 -37.47 20.36
N ASP A 436 36.98 -36.67 21.19
CA ASP A 436 36.29 -35.82 22.17
C ASP A 436 35.56 -34.63 21.51
N ASN A 437 36.04 -34.13 20.36
CA ASN A 437 35.39 -33.05 19.62
C ASN A 437 34.14 -33.51 18.85
N LEU A 438 34.11 -34.74 18.33
CA LEU A 438 32.98 -35.25 17.53
C LEU A 438 31.72 -35.45 18.39
N ALA A 439 31.87 -35.94 19.62
CA ALA A 439 30.78 -36.15 20.56
C ALA A 439 30.01 -34.86 20.89
N ILE A 440 30.72 -33.72 20.98
CA ILE A 440 30.13 -32.41 21.27
C ILE A 440 29.31 -31.90 20.09
N ILE A 441 29.76 -32.14 18.85
CA ILE A 441 29.11 -31.65 17.62
C ILE A 441 27.75 -32.33 17.38
N LEU A 442 27.66 -33.62 17.68
CA LEU A 442 26.48 -34.45 17.42
C LEU A 442 25.40 -34.35 18.50
N LYS A 443 25.75 -33.82 19.68
CA LYS A 443 24.81 -33.60 20.78
C LYS A 443 23.75 -32.57 20.37
N ASP A 444 22.48 -32.86 20.66
CA ASP A 444 21.32 -32.01 20.38
C ASP A 444 20.96 -31.80 18.89
N LYS A 445 21.41 -32.69 18.00
CA LYS A 445 21.00 -32.71 16.58
C LYS A 445 19.80 -33.64 16.36
N GLU A 446 19.00 -33.34 15.34
CA GLU A 446 17.99 -34.26 14.82
C GLU A 446 18.57 -35.06 13.64
N PHE A 447 18.04 -36.25 13.39
CA PHE A 447 18.59 -37.18 12.40
C PHE A 447 17.50 -37.80 11.52
N ASN A 448 17.84 -38.07 10.27
CA ASN A 448 17.06 -38.95 9.39
C ASN A 448 17.49 -40.40 9.64
N PHE A 449 16.53 -41.30 9.78
CA PHE A 449 16.78 -42.70 10.14
C PHE A 449 16.42 -43.65 9.00
N LYS A 450 17.19 -44.73 8.87
CA LYS A 450 16.91 -45.86 7.98
C LYS A 450 16.89 -47.15 8.79
N GLU A 451 15.90 -47.98 8.52
CA GLU A 451 15.73 -49.27 9.21
C GLU A 451 16.89 -50.24 8.91
N ILE A 452 17.30 -50.97 9.94
CA ILE A 452 18.27 -52.08 9.87
C ILE A 452 17.52 -53.38 10.14
N ASN A 453 17.74 -54.36 9.25
CA ASN A 453 17.22 -55.70 9.43
C ASN A 453 17.97 -56.42 10.57
N LEU A 454 17.24 -56.83 11.60
CA LEU A 454 17.77 -57.64 12.68
C LEU A 454 17.70 -59.13 12.33
N THR A 455 18.75 -59.89 12.66
CA THR A 455 18.80 -61.35 12.44
C THR A 455 18.49 -62.07 13.74
N GLN A 456 17.37 -62.79 13.78
CA GLN A 456 16.92 -63.46 15.02
C GLN A 456 17.81 -64.66 15.36
N ILE A 457 18.09 -64.85 16.65
CA ILE A 457 18.70 -66.06 17.18
C ILE A 457 17.68 -67.21 17.13
N ASN A 458 18.10 -68.38 16.65
CA ASN A 458 17.25 -69.58 16.51
C ASN A 458 17.04 -70.35 17.83
N LYS A 459 16.95 -69.64 18.96
CA LYS A 459 16.57 -70.17 20.27
C LYS A 459 15.89 -69.08 21.11
N THR A 460 15.08 -69.49 22.08
CA THR A 460 14.44 -68.58 23.04
C THR A 460 15.41 -68.22 24.16
N GLY A 461 15.50 -66.94 24.48
CA GLY A 461 16.42 -66.40 25.49
C GLY A 461 16.63 -64.89 25.27
N TYR A 462 17.44 -64.29 26.14
CA TYR A 462 17.73 -62.85 26.14
C TYR A 462 19.16 -62.55 26.53
N TRP A 463 19.66 -61.40 26.05
CA TRP A 463 20.85 -60.75 26.57
C TRP A 463 20.53 -60.20 27.96
N ASP A 464 21.26 -60.64 28.98
CA ASP A 464 21.02 -60.33 30.39
C ASP A 464 22.04 -59.31 30.92
N TYR A 465 21.59 -58.07 31.13
CA TYR A 465 22.44 -56.97 31.60
C TYR A 465 23.04 -57.26 32.99
N THR A 466 22.35 -58.04 33.85
CA THR A 466 22.86 -58.40 35.18
C THR A 466 23.99 -59.42 35.12
N ARG A 467 24.16 -60.08 33.96
CA ARG A 467 25.22 -61.05 33.67
C ARG A 467 26.24 -60.50 32.68
N ASN A 468 26.41 -59.18 32.63
CA ASN A 468 27.38 -58.49 31.78
C ASN A 468 27.17 -58.74 30.28
N GLY A 469 25.91 -58.75 29.81
CA GLY A 469 25.59 -58.96 28.40
C GLY A 469 25.70 -60.40 27.93
N ASN A 470 25.66 -61.37 28.84
CA ASN A 470 25.67 -62.78 28.46
C ASN A 470 24.27 -63.26 28.08
N TYR A 471 24.20 -64.03 26.99
CA TYR A 471 22.98 -64.67 26.56
C TYR A 471 22.55 -65.75 27.57
N THR A 472 21.30 -65.71 28.01
CA THR A 472 20.74 -66.68 28.94
C THR A 472 19.54 -67.41 28.34
N ASP A 473 19.61 -68.74 28.33
CA ASP A 473 18.55 -69.64 27.82
C ASP A 473 17.40 -69.89 28.84
N GLN A 474 17.32 -69.11 29.93
CA GLN A 474 16.35 -69.33 31.01
C GLN A 474 15.03 -68.60 30.80
N ALA A 475 13.93 -69.36 30.88
CA ALA A 475 12.58 -68.83 31.04
C ALA A 475 12.30 -68.54 32.53
N PRO A 476 12.05 -67.28 32.95
CA PRO A 476 11.31 -67.04 34.18
C PRO A 476 9.84 -67.28 33.85
N ASP A 477 9.43 -68.54 33.95
CA ASP A 477 8.09 -69.05 33.68
C ASP A 477 7.66 -68.97 32.19
N ASN A 478 7.04 -70.04 31.69
CA ASN A 478 6.58 -70.22 30.30
C ASN A 478 5.52 -69.18 29.81
N LYS A 479 5.33 -68.06 30.50
CA LYS A 479 4.40 -66.99 30.12
C LYS A 479 5.05 -65.85 29.33
N ASN A 480 6.39 -65.81 29.25
CA ASN A 480 7.15 -64.68 28.70
C ASN A 480 8.32 -65.14 27.79
N ALA A 481 8.02 -65.81 26.68
CA ALA A 481 9.06 -66.10 25.68
C ALA A 481 9.74 -64.79 25.24
N MET A 482 11.05 -64.80 25.01
CA MET A 482 11.80 -63.68 24.46
C MET A 482 12.50 -64.10 23.19
N LYS A 483 12.48 -63.21 22.19
CA LYS A 483 13.32 -63.29 21.00
C LYS A 483 14.49 -62.37 21.22
N SER A 484 15.63 -62.76 20.69
CA SER A 484 16.81 -61.93 20.67
C SER A 484 17.43 -61.99 19.30
N TYR A 485 18.24 -60.99 19.00
CA TYR A 485 18.93 -60.88 17.73
C TYR A 485 20.42 -61.09 17.93
N LEU A 486 21.08 -61.54 16.86
CA LEU A 486 22.54 -61.56 16.82
C LEU A 486 23.07 -60.14 17.08
N PRO A 487 24.20 -59.99 17.80
CA PRO A 487 24.76 -58.68 18.10
C PRO A 487 25.00 -57.87 16.82
N VAL A 488 24.53 -56.63 16.80
CA VAL A 488 24.72 -55.72 15.68
C VAL A 488 26.05 -55.02 15.86
N LYS A 489 26.97 -55.17 14.90
CA LYS A 489 28.23 -54.40 14.91
C LYS A 489 27.92 -52.91 14.76
N VAL A 490 28.43 -52.10 15.68
CA VAL A 490 28.24 -50.64 15.72
C VAL A 490 29.59 -49.94 15.72
N LYS A 491 29.59 -48.67 15.33
CA LYS A 491 30.75 -47.79 15.47
C LYS A 491 30.48 -46.73 16.53
N PRO A 492 31.51 -46.31 17.29
CA PRO A 492 31.45 -45.13 18.14
C PRO A 492 30.78 -43.93 17.49
N PHE A 493 29.93 -43.25 18.26
CA PHE A 493 29.17 -42.04 17.90
C PHE A 493 28.12 -42.20 16.81
N GLU A 494 27.92 -43.41 16.26
CA GLU A 494 26.73 -43.70 15.48
C GLU A 494 25.48 -43.46 16.34
N ILE A 495 24.40 -43.03 15.69
CA ILE A 495 23.15 -42.75 16.37
C ILE A 495 22.10 -43.72 15.88
N TYR A 496 21.43 -44.34 16.83
CA TYR A 496 20.41 -45.33 16.58
C TYR A 496 19.10 -44.91 17.24
N ARG A 497 18.01 -45.25 16.58
CA ARG A 497 16.65 -45.19 17.14
C ARG A 497 16.12 -46.60 17.23
N LEU A 498 15.70 -46.99 18.42
CA LEU A 498 15.18 -48.31 18.70
C LEU A 498 13.77 -48.19 19.27
N THR A 499 12.83 -48.91 18.66
CA THR A 499 11.45 -49.03 19.14
C THR A 499 11.20 -50.47 19.59
N GLY A 500 10.68 -50.65 20.80
CA GLY A 500 10.32 -51.97 21.31
C GLY A 500 9.96 -51.96 22.79
N CYS A 501 10.03 -53.13 23.42
CA CYS A 501 9.74 -53.32 24.83
C CYS A 501 11.03 -53.48 25.64
N SER A 502 11.08 -52.89 26.83
CA SER A 502 12.16 -53.11 27.81
C SER A 502 11.56 -53.73 29.07
N ALA A 503 12.19 -54.78 29.60
CA ALA A 503 11.67 -55.49 30.78
C ALA A 503 12.80 -56.08 31.66
N TRP A 504 12.77 -55.80 32.97
CA TRP A 504 13.59 -56.47 33.99
C TRP A 504 15.09 -56.56 33.66
N ASN A 505 15.59 -57.79 33.48
CA ASN A 505 16.95 -58.16 33.10
C ASN A 505 17.17 -58.17 31.58
N ALA A 506 16.09 -58.21 30.79
CA ALA A 506 16.14 -58.22 29.34
C ALA A 506 15.83 -56.81 28.81
N ARG A 507 16.79 -55.92 29.00
CA ARG A 507 16.67 -54.51 28.57
C ARG A 507 16.51 -54.46 27.06
N LEU A 508 15.77 -53.48 26.54
CA LEU A 508 15.50 -53.33 25.10
C LEU A 508 16.80 -53.38 24.27
N TYR A 509 17.87 -52.79 24.79
CA TYR A 509 19.21 -52.94 24.25
C TYR A 509 20.29 -52.94 25.33
N GLU A 510 21.44 -53.50 24.95
CA GLU A 510 22.69 -53.55 25.70
C GLU A 510 23.84 -53.18 24.76
N ILE A 511 24.87 -52.52 25.28
CA ILE A 511 26.02 -52.05 24.51
C ILE A 511 27.28 -52.67 25.10
N ILE A 512 28.02 -53.38 24.25
CA ILE A 512 29.24 -54.09 24.59
C ILE A 512 30.44 -53.38 23.99
N ASP A 513 31.53 -53.27 24.75
CA ASP A 513 32.79 -52.69 24.28
C ASP A 513 33.64 -53.67 23.44
N PHE A 514 34.76 -53.16 22.91
CA PHE A 514 35.72 -53.94 22.12
C PHE A 514 36.39 -55.10 22.89
N GLN A 515 36.22 -55.14 24.21
CA GLN A 515 36.80 -56.12 25.12
C GLN A 515 35.77 -57.17 25.58
N GLY A 516 34.50 -57.04 25.18
CA GLY A 516 33.41 -57.91 25.58
C GLY A 516 32.70 -57.49 26.87
N HIS A 517 32.99 -56.31 27.42
CA HIS A 517 32.32 -55.82 28.62
C HIS A 517 31.03 -55.07 28.28
N LEU A 518 29.98 -55.31 29.07
CA LEU A 518 28.81 -54.44 29.09
C LEU A 518 29.20 -53.05 29.60
N ILE A 519 28.91 -52.02 28.80
CA ILE A 519 29.22 -50.63 29.16
C ILE A 519 27.98 -49.75 29.30
N SER A 520 26.85 -50.13 28.71
CA SER A 520 25.58 -49.42 28.84
C SER A 520 24.41 -50.33 28.50
N CYS A 521 23.22 -50.04 29.02
CA CYS A 521 21.98 -50.69 28.61
C CYS A 521 20.84 -49.66 28.53
N CYS A 522 19.65 -50.09 28.12
CA CYS A 522 18.45 -49.25 28.14
C CYS A 522 18.05 -48.86 29.58
N ASP A 523 18.10 -47.55 29.89
CA ASP A 523 17.78 -47.00 31.21
C ASP A 523 16.36 -47.36 31.68
N ASN A 524 15.39 -47.34 30.77
CA ASN A 524 13.99 -47.60 31.10
C ASN A 524 13.74 -49.10 31.25
N GLU A 525 13.35 -49.53 32.46
CA GLU A 525 13.20 -50.95 32.79
C GLU A 525 11.90 -51.58 32.31
N ASN A 526 10.75 -50.95 32.53
CA ASN A 526 9.45 -51.60 32.40
C ASN A 526 8.55 -50.79 31.45
N SER A 527 8.83 -50.85 30.15
CA SER A 527 8.06 -50.16 29.12
C SER A 527 7.55 -51.13 28.05
N GLN A 528 6.25 -51.07 27.78
CA GLN A 528 5.57 -51.90 26.77
C GLN A 528 5.60 -51.29 25.36
N SER A 529 6.06 -50.04 25.21
CA SER A 529 6.26 -49.37 23.92
C SER A 529 7.18 -48.17 24.14
N LEU A 530 8.49 -48.40 24.00
CA LEU A 530 9.52 -47.40 24.12
C LEU A 530 10.13 -47.13 22.75
N THR A 531 10.14 -45.86 22.34
CA THR A 531 11.04 -45.37 21.28
C THR A 531 12.12 -44.55 21.94
N THR A 532 13.38 -44.95 21.76
CA THR A 532 14.53 -44.25 22.31
C THR A 532 15.58 -44.02 21.23
N THR A 533 16.22 -42.86 21.27
CA THR A 533 17.34 -42.49 20.42
C THR A 533 18.57 -42.34 21.29
N PHE A 534 19.65 -43.03 20.93
CA PHE A 534 20.89 -43.02 21.70
C PHE A 534 22.11 -42.99 20.78
N MET A 535 23.20 -42.47 21.34
CA MET A 535 24.51 -42.42 20.69
C MET A 535 25.36 -43.59 21.19
N ILE A 536 26.04 -44.26 20.27
CA ILE A 536 26.97 -45.34 20.59
C ILE A 536 28.21 -44.75 21.31
N PRO A 537 28.54 -45.22 22.53
CA PRO A 537 29.71 -44.75 23.27
C PRO A 537 31.04 -44.94 22.53
N LYS A 538 32.05 -44.15 22.91
CA LYS A 538 33.37 -44.12 22.23
C LYS A 538 34.12 -45.46 22.17
N ASN A 539 33.80 -46.35 23.09
CA ASN A 539 34.44 -47.64 23.30
C ASN A 539 33.54 -48.83 22.96
N ALA A 540 32.36 -48.59 22.38
CA ALA A 540 31.40 -49.62 22.00
C ALA A 540 31.77 -50.33 20.68
N ALA A 541 31.47 -51.62 20.61
CA ALA A 541 31.67 -52.48 19.44
C ALA A 541 30.37 -53.14 18.96
N TYR A 542 29.50 -53.53 19.91
CA TYR A 542 28.28 -54.26 19.61
C TYR A 542 27.06 -53.69 20.32
N LEU A 543 25.94 -53.73 19.62
CA LEU A 543 24.60 -53.46 20.13
C LEU A 543 23.82 -54.78 20.17
N GLU A 544 23.54 -55.23 21.38
CA GLU A 544 22.72 -56.40 21.66
C GLU A 544 21.26 -55.95 21.84
N VAL A 545 20.32 -56.62 21.16
CA VAL A 545 18.91 -56.21 21.09
C VAL A 545 18.01 -57.35 21.51
N ASN A 546 17.08 -57.06 22.41
CA ASN A 546 16.06 -57.98 22.89
C ASN A 546 14.68 -57.61 22.32
N GLU A 547 13.84 -58.61 22.06
CA GLU A 547 12.42 -58.46 21.71
C GLU A 547 11.53 -59.21 22.72
N TYR A 548 10.58 -58.49 23.30
CA TYR A 548 9.55 -59.05 24.16
C TYR A 548 8.26 -59.34 23.38
N PHE A 549 7.65 -60.51 23.55
CA PHE A 549 6.46 -60.94 22.79
C PHE A 549 5.14 -60.24 23.16
N LEU A 550 5.17 -59.06 23.77
CA LEU A 550 3.97 -58.26 24.02
C LEU A 550 3.81 -57.20 22.91
N ASN A 551 3.07 -57.56 21.86
CA ASN A 551 2.35 -56.68 20.93
C ASN A 551 3.13 -55.62 20.09
N VAL A 552 4.42 -55.37 20.31
CA VAL A 552 5.23 -54.41 19.53
C VAL A 552 6.47 -55.12 18.99
N GLN A 553 6.60 -55.17 17.66
CA GLN A 553 7.80 -55.69 17.00
C GLN A 553 8.98 -54.76 17.21
N THR A 554 10.14 -55.33 17.54
CA THR A 554 11.36 -54.54 17.74
C THR A 554 11.88 -54.02 16.42
N LYS A 555 12.12 -52.71 16.34
CA LYS A 555 12.58 -52.01 15.14
C LYS A 555 13.82 -51.20 15.45
N LEU A 556 14.94 -51.56 14.81
CA LEU A 556 16.20 -50.82 14.86
C LEU A 556 16.34 -49.93 13.63
N GLU A 557 16.69 -48.67 13.82
CA GLU A 557 16.97 -47.72 12.77
C GLU A 557 18.29 -46.99 13.05
N LYS A 558 19.09 -46.75 12.00
CA LYS A 558 20.35 -46.02 12.07
C LYS A 558 20.21 -44.64 11.45
N ALA A 559 20.78 -43.63 12.09
CA ALA A 559 20.90 -42.30 11.54
C ALA A 559 21.77 -42.33 10.26
N VAL A 560 21.25 -41.79 9.16
CA VAL A 560 21.93 -41.74 7.86
C VAL A 560 22.34 -40.32 7.45
N SER A 561 21.75 -39.30 8.07
CA SER A 561 22.16 -37.90 7.93
C SER A 561 21.64 -37.06 9.09
N ILE A 562 22.28 -35.91 9.33
CA ILE A 562 21.73 -34.86 10.19
C ILE A 562 20.51 -34.27 9.48
N LYS A 563 19.40 -34.17 10.19
CA LYS A 563 18.25 -33.42 9.71
C LYS A 563 18.61 -31.94 9.82
N GLU A 564 18.87 -31.31 8.68
CA GLU A 564 19.14 -29.88 8.65
C GLU A 564 17.96 -29.13 9.26
N LYS A 565 18.24 -28.35 10.30
CA LYS A 565 17.24 -27.46 10.88
C LYS A 565 16.93 -26.41 9.83
N LYS A 566 15.70 -26.44 9.31
CA LYS A 566 15.28 -25.44 8.33
C LYS A 566 15.18 -24.08 9.02
N PRO A 567 15.29 -22.97 8.26
CA PRO A 567 15.49 -21.64 8.84
C PRO A 567 14.47 -21.24 9.91
N LEU A 568 13.24 -21.75 9.81
CA LEU A 568 12.10 -21.37 10.67
C LEU A 568 11.52 -22.57 11.46
N ASP A 569 12.25 -23.67 11.57
CA ASP A 569 11.81 -24.85 12.34
C ASP A 569 11.48 -24.48 13.79
N GLY A 570 10.27 -24.86 14.22
CA GLY A 570 9.76 -24.64 15.58
C GLY A 570 8.95 -23.35 15.77
N LEU A 571 8.78 -22.54 14.71
CA LEU A 571 7.89 -21.39 14.72
C LEU A 571 6.53 -21.71 14.08
N HIS A 572 5.53 -20.91 14.41
CA HIS A 572 4.17 -21.00 13.87
C HIS A 572 3.82 -19.74 13.04
N TRP A 573 3.35 -19.93 11.81
CA TRP A 573 2.96 -18.86 10.90
C TRP A 573 1.47 -18.87 10.56
N GLY A 574 0.79 -17.76 10.85
CA GLY A 574 -0.58 -17.48 10.42
C GLY A 574 -0.62 -16.72 9.09
N ALA A 575 -1.04 -17.37 8.02
CA ALA A 575 -1.12 -16.79 6.67
C ALA A 575 -2.50 -16.19 6.40
N ILE A 576 -2.72 -14.91 6.73
CA ILE A 576 -3.95 -14.18 6.42
C ILE A 576 -3.94 -13.78 4.94
N GLY A 577 -5.04 -14.06 4.24
CA GLY A 577 -5.21 -13.53 2.90
C GLY A 577 -6.57 -13.84 2.28
N ASP A 578 -6.61 -13.66 0.95
CA ASP A 578 -7.80 -13.80 0.12
C ASP A 578 -7.91 -15.18 -0.55
N SER A 579 -8.53 -15.25 -1.73
CA SER A 579 -8.63 -16.46 -2.54
C SER A 579 -7.29 -17.04 -2.94
N TRP A 580 -6.23 -16.25 -3.15
CA TRP A 580 -4.91 -16.79 -3.51
C TRP A 580 -4.34 -17.66 -2.39
N THR A 581 -4.61 -17.27 -1.15
CA THR A 581 -4.24 -18.03 0.04
C THR A 581 -5.13 -19.27 0.23
N ALA A 582 -6.38 -19.21 -0.23
CA ALA A 582 -7.31 -20.33 -0.17
C ALA A 582 -7.27 -21.30 -1.38
N ILE A 583 -6.32 -21.16 -2.31
CA ILE A 583 -6.17 -22.09 -3.44
C ILE A 583 -5.39 -23.33 -3.03
N PHE A 584 -5.97 -24.49 -3.32
CA PHE A 584 -5.36 -25.80 -3.11
C PHE A 584 -5.19 -26.52 -4.45
N ASP A 585 -4.13 -27.30 -4.57
CA ASP A 585 -3.97 -28.26 -5.66
C ASP A 585 -4.86 -29.50 -5.47
N LYS A 586 -4.77 -30.43 -6.42
CA LYS A 586 -5.55 -31.68 -6.41
C LYS A 586 -5.25 -32.60 -5.21
N ASP A 587 -4.10 -32.41 -4.56
CA ASP A 587 -3.64 -33.18 -3.41
C ASP A 587 -3.93 -32.44 -2.08
N GLY A 588 -4.65 -31.32 -2.14
CA GLY A 588 -5.01 -30.51 -0.98
C GLY A 588 -3.88 -29.62 -0.46
N LYS A 589 -2.82 -29.37 -1.24
CA LYS A 589 -1.72 -28.47 -0.87
C LYS A 589 -1.90 -27.06 -1.43
N SER A 590 -1.70 -26.07 -0.58
CA SER A 590 -1.66 -24.64 -0.95
C SER A 590 -0.23 -24.12 -1.02
N TYR A 591 -0.03 -22.89 -1.51
CA TYR A 591 1.31 -22.25 -1.47
C TYR A 591 1.82 -22.08 -0.03
N VAL A 592 0.92 -21.97 0.96
CA VAL A 592 1.27 -21.90 2.38
C VAL A 592 1.97 -23.20 2.80
N ASN A 593 1.51 -24.34 2.29
CA ASN A 593 2.19 -25.62 2.49
C ASN A 593 3.53 -25.68 1.76
N ASP A 594 3.64 -25.12 0.54
CA ASP A 594 4.93 -25.03 -0.16
C ASP A 594 5.94 -24.16 0.62
N VAL A 595 5.50 -23.07 1.26
CA VAL A 595 6.37 -22.24 2.12
C VAL A 595 6.80 -22.99 3.38
N ALA A 596 5.89 -23.73 4.03
CA ALA A 596 6.23 -24.61 5.14
C ALA A 596 7.25 -25.69 4.73
N ASP A 597 7.06 -26.30 3.55
CA ASP A 597 7.99 -27.27 2.98
C ASP A 597 9.38 -26.64 2.72
N ILE A 598 9.47 -25.36 2.35
CA ILE A 598 10.76 -24.66 2.14
C ILE A 598 11.43 -24.30 3.47
N THR A 599 10.68 -23.76 4.42
CA THR A 599 11.23 -23.06 5.60
C THR A 599 11.22 -23.89 6.88
N GLY A 600 10.45 -24.96 6.93
CA GLY A 600 10.22 -25.77 8.13
C GLY A 600 9.22 -25.21 9.13
N ILE A 601 8.65 -24.03 8.85
CA ILE A 601 7.67 -23.41 9.72
C ILE A 601 6.37 -24.23 9.77
N THR A 602 5.74 -24.34 10.93
CA THR A 602 4.36 -24.83 10.99
C THR A 602 3.45 -23.70 10.50
N ALA A 603 2.46 -24.00 9.66
CA ALA A 603 1.67 -22.95 9.02
C ALA A 603 0.16 -23.19 9.14
N THR A 604 -0.57 -22.15 9.55
CA THR A 604 -2.02 -22.07 9.55
C THR A 604 -2.48 -21.22 8.37
N ASN A 605 -3.19 -21.85 7.43
CA ASN A 605 -3.76 -21.16 6.28
C ASN A 605 -5.06 -20.44 6.69
N LEU A 606 -5.02 -19.10 6.72
CA LEU A 606 -6.15 -18.23 7.08
C LEU A 606 -6.71 -17.50 5.83
N GLY A 607 -6.58 -18.11 4.65
CA GLY A 607 -7.12 -17.59 3.40
C GLY A 607 -8.63 -17.74 3.29
N ALA A 608 -9.32 -16.71 2.77
CA ALA A 608 -10.74 -16.82 2.41
C ALA A 608 -11.07 -16.08 1.11
N GLY A 609 -11.78 -16.75 0.20
CA GLY A 609 -12.08 -16.24 -1.14
C GLY A 609 -12.89 -14.95 -1.16
N GLY A 610 -12.49 -14.01 -2.04
CA GLY A 610 -13.18 -12.73 -2.24
C GLY A 610 -13.01 -11.70 -1.12
N THR A 611 -12.25 -12.01 -0.08
CA THR A 611 -12.04 -11.12 1.07
C THR A 611 -10.87 -10.16 0.86
N GLY A 612 -10.85 -9.07 1.63
CA GLY A 612 -9.80 -8.05 1.63
C GLY A 612 -9.71 -7.36 2.99
N TYR A 613 -9.13 -6.15 3.02
CA TYR A 613 -9.10 -5.36 4.25
C TYR A 613 -10.50 -4.86 4.60
N VAL A 614 -11.23 -4.34 3.62
CA VAL A 614 -12.56 -3.73 3.82
C VAL A 614 -13.67 -4.72 3.43
N THR A 615 -13.48 -5.46 2.34
CA THR A 615 -14.48 -6.43 1.88
C THR A 615 -14.42 -7.76 2.64
N GLY A 616 -15.58 -8.22 3.11
CA GLY A 616 -15.75 -9.52 3.75
C GLY A 616 -16.06 -10.68 2.80
N GLY A 617 -15.91 -10.50 1.48
CA GLY A 617 -16.33 -11.49 0.47
C GLY A 617 -17.67 -11.16 -0.19
N ALA A 618 -18.14 -12.05 -1.08
CA ALA A 618 -19.45 -11.92 -1.70
C ALA A 618 -20.55 -11.80 -0.62
N ASN A 619 -21.41 -10.78 -0.70
CA ASN A 619 -22.42 -10.46 0.32
C ASN A 619 -21.88 -10.09 1.73
N ASN A 620 -20.60 -9.69 1.85
CA ASN A 620 -19.98 -9.20 3.09
C ASN A 620 -20.18 -10.15 4.29
N TRP A 621 -19.63 -11.37 4.21
CA TRP A 621 -19.75 -12.43 5.22
C TRP A 621 -19.09 -12.14 6.58
N ASN A 622 -18.83 -10.87 6.92
CA ASN A 622 -18.14 -10.46 8.14
C ASN A 622 -16.79 -11.20 8.31
N ASN A 623 -16.07 -11.35 7.19
CA ASN A 623 -14.85 -12.12 7.06
C ASN A 623 -13.73 -11.27 6.46
N GLN A 624 -13.64 -10.00 6.84
CA GLN A 624 -12.50 -9.13 6.55
C GLN A 624 -11.23 -9.67 7.22
N PHE A 625 -10.06 -9.22 6.80
CA PHE A 625 -8.79 -9.64 7.40
C PHE A 625 -8.73 -9.42 8.92
N PHE A 626 -9.27 -8.31 9.42
CA PHE A 626 -9.34 -8.02 10.87
C PHE A 626 -10.31 -8.89 11.67
N LYS A 627 -11.03 -9.81 11.02
CA LYS A 627 -11.93 -10.79 11.65
C LYS A 627 -11.36 -12.21 11.66
N ARG A 628 -10.15 -12.44 11.13
CA ARG A 628 -9.53 -13.77 11.11
C ARG A 628 -9.27 -14.28 12.52
N ASN A 629 -9.55 -15.58 12.71
CA ASN A 629 -9.15 -16.28 13.92
C ASN A 629 -7.66 -16.60 13.83
N ILE A 630 -6.86 -16.15 14.80
CA ILE A 630 -5.41 -16.31 14.83
C ILE A 630 -5.08 -17.07 16.11
N ASP A 631 -4.32 -18.15 15.99
CA ASP A 631 -3.96 -18.97 17.14
C ASP A 631 -2.96 -18.23 18.04
N ALA A 632 -3.09 -18.38 19.36
CA ALA A 632 -2.30 -17.63 20.34
C ALA A 632 -0.79 -17.97 20.29
N ASP A 633 -0.43 -19.12 19.72
CA ASP A 633 0.94 -19.57 19.50
C ASP A 633 1.50 -19.15 18.12
N THR A 634 0.81 -18.27 17.39
CA THR A 634 1.30 -17.71 16.12
C THR A 634 2.48 -16.76 16.36
N ASP A 635 3.69 -17.15 15.98
CA ASP A 635 4.91 -16.32 16.08
C ASP A 635 5.00 -15.27 14.97
N ILE A 636 4.55 -15.61 13.76
CA ILE A 636 4.57 -14.73 12.59
C ILE A 636 3.19 -14.65 11.98
N CYS A 637 2.71 -13.46 11.66
CA CYS A 637 1.50 -13.26 10.87
C CYS A 637 1.82 -12.49 9.59
N THR A 638 1.41 -13.03 8.44
CA THR A 638 1.49 -12.27 7.18
C THR A 638 0.10 -11.94 6.69
N ILE A 639 -0.07 -10.73 6.16
CA ILE A 639 -1.33 -10.28 5.60
C ILE A 639 -1.14 -10.05 4.09
N PHE A 640 -1.70 -10.96 3.28
CA PHE A 640 -1.59 -10.97 1.83
C PHE A 640 -2.90 -10.59 1.16
N GLY A 641 -2.95 -9.38 0.62
CA GLY A 641 -4.03 -8.93 -0.25
C GLY A 641 -4.46 -7.48 0.02
N SER A 642 -5.57 -7.04 -0.56
CA SER A 642 -6.25 -7.69 -1.69
C SER A 642 -6.93 -6.69 -2.60
N PHE A 643 -6.78 -6.85 -3.91
CA PHE A 643 -7.58 -6.09 -4.88
C PHE A 643 -9.08 -6.47 -4.87
N ASN A 644 -9.54 -7.44 -4.07
CA ASN A 644 -10.98 -7.67 -3.87
C ASN A 644 -11.68 -6.41 -3.33
N ASP A 645 -10.96 -5.58 -2.57
CA ASP A 645 -11.47 -4.30 -2.09
C ASP A 645 -11.89 -3.35 -3.24
N ALA A 646 -11.29 -3.49 -4.44
CA ALA A 646 -11.64 -2.74 -5.65
C ALA A 646 -13.03 -3.07 -6.22
N TYR A 647 -13.67 -4.13 -5.71
CA TYR A 647 -15.02 -4.54 -6.08
C TYR A 647 -16.03 -4.21 -4.98
N TYR A 648 -15.62 -3.58 -3.87
CA TYR A 648 -16.52 -3.20 -2.80
C TYR A 648 -17.15 -1.82 -3.11
N PRO A 649 -18.49 -1.71 -3.23
CA PRO A 649 -19.13 -0.46 -3.66
C PRO A 649 -18.81 0.75 -2.79
N ASP A 650 -18.56 0.56 -1.50
CA ASP A 650 -18.26 1.65 -0.56
C ASP A 650 -16.77 1.75 -0.23
N PHE A 651 -15.89 1.20 -1.07
CA PHE A 651 -14.44 1.28 -0.86
C PHE A 651 -13.94 2.72 -0.80
N LYS A 652 -13.12 2.99 0.23
CA LYS A 652 -12.39 4.25 0.41
C LYS A 652 -10.97 3.93 0.87
N PHE A 653 -9.99 4.63 0.33
CA PHE A 653 -8.60 4.52 0.81
C PHE A 653 -8.48 4.96 2.28
N GLY A 654 -9.20 6.02 2.67
CA GLY A 654 -8.96 6.71 3.94
C GLY A 654 -7.66 7.51 3.92
N GLN A 655 -7.20 7.89 5.10
CA GLN A 655 -5.98 8.68 5.32
C GLN A 655 -5.19 8.15 6.51
N LYS A 656 -3.92 8.57 6.58
CA LYS A 656 -3.01 8.28 7.70
C LYS A 656 -3.67 8.58 9.05
N GLY A 657 -3.78 7.54 9.87
CA GLY A 657 -4.32 7.63 11.24
C GLY A 657 -5.80 7.31 11.37
N ASP A 658 -6.51 7.05 10.26
CA ASP A 658 -7.90 6.58 10.33
C ASP A 658 -8.00 5.27 11.12
N THR A 659 -9.03 5.19 11.97
CA THR A 659 -9.38 4.00 12.75
C THR A 659 -10.69 3.36 12.28
N ASP A 660 -11.38 3.98 11.32
CA ASP A 660 -12.64 3.48 10.78
C ASP A 660 -12.39 2.31 9.81
N THR A 661 -12.90 1.13 10.16
CA THR A 661 -12.79 -0.10 9.37
C THR A 661 -13.51 -0.05 8.01
N ALA A 662 -14.31 0.99 7.74
CA ALA A 662 -14.87 1.22 6.41
C ALA A 662 -13.84 1.81 5.41
N THR A 663 -12.69 2.28 5.91
CA THR A 663 -11.57 2.73 5.08
C THR A 663 -10.48 1.65 5.03
N MET A 664 -9.70 1.60 3.94
CA MET A 664 -8.55 0.71 3.84
C MET A 664 -7.56 0.96 5.00
N TRP A 665 -7.25 2.22 5.30
CA TRP A 665 -6.31 2.57 6.36
C TRP A 665 -6.76 2.07 7.75
N GLY A 666 -8.01 2.33 8.13
CA GLY A 666 -8.55 1.87 9.41
C GLY A 666 -8.73 0.36 9.48
N ALA A 667 -9.07 -0.30 8.36
CA ALA A 667 -9.15 -1.75 8.29
C ALA A 667 -7.77 -2.44 8.40
N MET A 668 -6.72 -1.85 7.82
CA MET A 668 -5.34 -2.31 8.01
C MET A 668 -4.93 -2.21 9.49
N LEU A 669 -5.26 -1.11 10.17
CA LEU A 669 -5.01 -0.93 11.60
C LEU A 669 -5.76 -1.95 12.45
N ALA A 670 -7.04 -2.18 12.16
CA ALA A 670 -7.82 -3.20 12.84
C ALA A 670 -7.24 -4.61 12.63
N THR A 671 -6.65 -4.88 11.47
CA THR A 671 -6.04 -6.18 11.15
C THR A 671 -4.81 -6.44 12.01
N ILE A 672 -3.86 -5.51 12.06
CA ILE A 672 -2.65 -5.68 12.88
C ILE A 672 -2.99 -5.71 14.38
N ASN A 673 -3.99 -4.93 14.83
CA ASN A 673 -4.46 -4.96 16.20
C ASN A 673 -5.08 -6.31 16.57
N ASN A 674 -5.76 -6.98 15.64
CA ASN A 674 -6.27 -8.33 15.86
C ASN A 674 -5.13 -9.34 16.00
N CYS A 675 -4.04 -9.20 15.25
CA CYS A 675 -2.84 -10.04 15.43
C CYS A 675 -2.25 -9.84 16.84
N TYR A 676 -1.95 -8.60 17.23
CA TYR A 676 -1.37 -8.28 18.54
C TYR A 676 -2.27 -8.64 19.72
N LYS A 677 -3.59 -8.61 19.53
CA LYS A 677 -4.55 -9.05 20.55
C LYS A 677 -4.41 -10.54 20.87
N ASN A 678 -4.13 -11.38 19.87
CA ASN A 678 -4.02 -12.83 20.07
C ASN A 678 -2.61 -13.23 20.52
N ASN A 679 -1.57 -12.58 20.01
CA ASN A 679 -0.20 -12.69 20.49
C ASN A 679 0.49 -11.30 20.46
N PRO A 680 0.79 -10.68 21.62
CA PRO A 680 1.45 -9.37 21.68
C PRO A 680 2.86 -9.34 21.07
N ASP A 681 3.55 -10.48 21.02
CA ASP A 681 4.92 -10.60 20.52
C ASP A 681 4.99 -11.04 19.05
N VAL A 682 3.82 -11.18 18.38
CA VAL A 682 3.76 -11.62 16.98
C VAL A 682 4.50 -10.66 16.05
N LEU A 683 5.33 -11.22 15.17
CA LEU A 683 5.95 -10.46 14.10
C LEU A 683 5.01 -10.38 12.90
N ILE A 684 4.79 -9.18 12.36
CA ILE A 684 3.80 -8.97 11.28
C ILE A 684 4.49 -8.55 9.99
N GLY A 685 4.14 -9.19 8.88
CA GLY A 685 4.57 -8.80 7.53
C GLY A 685 3.39 -8.46 6.63
N ILE A 686 3.51 -7.37 5.86
CA ILE A 686 2.49 -6.95 4.89
C ILE A 686 2.92 -7.39 3.48
N ILE A 687 2.01 -8.00 2.72
CA ILE A 687 2.26 -8.50 1.38
C ILE A 687 1.24 -7.88 0.43
N SER A 688 1.71 -7.14 -0.58
CA SER A 688 0.82 -6.55 -1.59
C SER A 688 0.14 -7.63 -2.43
N PRO A 689 -1.04 -7.36 -3.01
CA PRO A 689 -1.56 -8.22 -4.08
C PRO A 689 -0.56 -8.31 -5.25
N GLY A 690 -0.55 -9.42 -5.97
CA GLY A 690 0.11 -9.52 -7.28
C GLY A 690 -0.77 -8.95 -8.41
N PRO A 691 -0.23 -8.73 -9.62
CA PRO A 691 -1.03 -8.23 -10.73
C PRO A 691 -2.07 -9.26 -11.19
N TRP A 692 -3.29 -8.80 -11.49
CA TRP A 692 -4.43 -9.60 -11.98
C TRP A 692 -4.71 -9.28 -13.45
N GLY A 693 -5.43 -10.15 -14.15
CA GLY A 693 -5.88 -9.89 -15.52
C GLY A 693 -6.70 -8.60 -15.64
N ALA A 694 -7.56 -8.32 -14.65
CA ALA A 694 -8.40 -7.12 -14.61
C ALA A 694 -7.74 -5.90 -13.97
N ILE A 695 -6.74 -6.08 -13.10
CA ILE A 695 -6.07 -5.02 -12.33
C ILE A 695 -4.54 -5.23 -12.42
N ASN A 696 -3.88 -4.46 -13.30
CA ASN A 696 -2.44 -4.53 -13.52
C ASN A 696 -1.91 -3.22 -14.16
N PRO A 697 -0.57 -3.06 -14.31
CA PRO A 697 0.02 -1.80 -14.78
C PRO A 697 -0.41 -1.34 -16.18
N PHE A 698 -0.98 -2.24 -16.99
CA PHE A 698 -1.40 -1.95 -18.38
C PHE A 698 -2.90 -1.68 -18.53
N LYS A 699 -3.67 -1.63 -17.43
CA LYS A 699 -5.12 -1.36 -17.46
C LYS A 699 -5.43 0.11 -17.25
N THR A 700 -5.72 0.84 -18.33
CA THR A 700 -5.99 2.29 -18.33
C THR A 700 -7.47 2.65 -18.32
N ASP A 701 -8.35 1.66 -18.36
CA ASP A 701 -9.79 1.86 -18.16
C ASP A 701 -10.11 2.46 -16.79
N THR A 702 -11.24 3.13 -16.65
CA THR A 702 -11.67 3.70 -15.37
C THR A 702 -12.19 2.62 -14.43
N MET A 703 -11.99 2.78 -13.12
CA MET A 703 -12.48 1.88 -12.08
C MET A 703 -13.99 1.63 -12.17
N SER A 704 -14.77 2.62 -12.61
CA SER A 704 -16.22 2.50 -12.86
C SER A 704 -16.59 1.41 -13.88
N LYS A 705 -15.67 1.02 -14.78
CA LYS A 705 -15.87 -0.13 -15.69
C LYS A 705 -15.67 -1.48 -14.99
N LEU A 706 -14.92 -1.50 -13.89
CA LEU A 706 -14.70 -2.69 -13.09
C LEU A 706 -15.84 -2.90 -12.07
N ASN A 707 -16.12 -1.86 -11.28
CA ASN A 707 -17.32 -1.78 -10.44
C ASN A 707 -17.65 -0.31 -10.11
N SER A 708 -18.92 -0.02 -9.87
CA SER A 708 -19.37 1.32 -9.45
C SER A 708 -19.17 1.50 -7.94
N HIS A 709 -18.49 2.58 -7.57
CA HIS A 709 -18.20 2.97 -6.19
C HIS A 709 -19.05 4.17 -5.76
N SER A 710 -19.31 4.33 -4.46
CA SER A 710 -19.96 5.53 -3.93
C SER A 710 -19.03 6.75 -3.91
N ASP A 711 -17.72 6.54 -3.85
CA ASP A 711 -16.71 7.58 -4.02
C ASP A 711 -16.44 7.87 -5.51
N THR A 712 -16.86 9.05 -5.97
CA THR A 712 -16.68 9.49 -7.35
C THR A 712 -15.21 9.65 -7.73
N THR A 713 -14.33 9.93 -6.77
CA THR A 713 -12.88 10.00 -7.00
C THR A 713 -12.35 8.63 -7.37
N VAL A 714 -12.77 7.58 -6.65
CA VAL A 714 -12.38 6.19 -6.97
C VAL A 714 -12.91 5.80 -8.34
N ASN A 715 -14.19 6.07 -8.65
CA ASN A 715 -14.78 5.75 -9.96
C ASN A 715 -14.02 6.35 -11.15
N ASN A 716 -13.47 7.54 -10.98
CA ASN A 716 -12.78 8.28 -12.03
C ASN A 716 -11.29 7.93 -12.17
N MET A 717 -10.70 7.16 -11.23
CA MET A 717 -9.32 6.69 -11.36
C MET A 717 -9.20 5.68 -12.49
N ALA A 718 -8.08 5.72 -13.22
CA ALA A 718 -7.68 4.60 -14.05
C ALA A 718 -7.35 3.39 -13.17
N ILE A 719 -7.61 2.18 -13.65
CA ILE A 719 -7.43 0.93 -12.89
C ILE A 719 -5.97 0.74 -12.46
N ASN A 720 -5.01 1.07 -13.33
CA ASN A 720 -3.59 1.05 -12.99
C ASN A 720 -3.24 2.07 -11.89
N ASP A 721 -3.76 3.30 -11.96
CA ASP A 721 -3.54 4.33 -10.93
C ASP A 721 -4.16 3.91 -9.58
N PHE A 722 -5.33 3.26 -9.60
CA PHE A 722 -5.93 2.66 -8.42
C PHE A 722 -5.00 1.60 -7.81
N ALA A 723 -4.47 0.70 -8.64
CA ALA A 723 -3.60 -0.38 -8.20
C ALA A 723 -2.30 0.15 -7.56
N GLU A 724 -1.66 1.12 -8.21
CA GLU A 724 -0.49 1.83 -7.69
C GLU A 724 -0.80 2.50 -6.34
N LYS A 725 -1.90 3.24 -6.27
CA LYS A 725 -2.32 3.91 -5.04
C LYS A 725 -2.61 2.90 -3.91
N TYR A 726 -3.23 1.76 -4.23
CA TYR A 726 -3.51 0.70 -3.26
C TYR A 726 -2.22 0.10 -2.68
N VAL A 727 -1.28 -0.29 -3.55
CA VAL A 727 0.02 -0.83 -3.14
C VAL A 727 0.83 0.20 -2.35
N GLN A 728 0.84 1.46 -2.80
CA GLN A 728 1.52 2.55 -2.11
C GLN A 728 0.91 2.82 -0.73
N THR A 729 -0.43 2.79 -0.60
CA THR A 729 -1.12 2.91 0.69
C THR A 729 -0.68 1.81 1.66
N MET A 730 -0.60 0.56 1.19
CA MET A 730 -0.12 -0.55 2.03
C MET A 730 1.33 -0.36 2.48
N LYS A 731 2.19 0.13 1.58
CA LYS A 731 3.61 0.37 1.84
C LYS A 731 3.82 1.49 2.84
N GLU A 732 3.11 2.61 2.70
CA GLU A 732 3.14 3.72 3.65
C GLU A 732 2.61 3.30 5.02
N PHE A 733 1.56 2.47 5.06
CA PHE A 733 1.05 1.89 6.30
C PHE A 733 2.12 1.03 6.97
N ALA A 734 2.73 0.10 6.23
CA ALA A 734 3.79 -0.77 6.74
C ALA A 734 4.96 0.05 7.31
N GLN A 735 5.43 1.08 6.58
CA GLN A 735 6.50 1.96 7.05
C GLN A 735 6.15 2.68 8.36
N MET A 736 4.92 3.17 8.49
CA MET A 736 4.47 3.90 9.67
C MET A 736 4.42 3.05 10.93
N TYR A 737 4.03 1.78 10.78
CA TYR A 737 3.96 0.82 11.89
C TYR A 737 5.22 -0.03 12.02
N SER A 738 6.30 0.33 11.33
CA SER A 738 7.59 -0.39 11.37
C SER A 738 7.48 -1.87 10.97
N LEU A 739 6.62 -2.16 9.99
CA LEU A 739 6.38 -3.50 9.48
C LEU A 739 7.13 -3.72 8.16
N PRO A 740 7.76 -4.90 7.95
CA PRO A 740 8.30 -5.29 6.66
C PRO A 740 7.21 -5.41 5.60
N PHE A 741 7.56 -5.10 4.34
CA PHE A 741 6.65 -5.09 3.20
C PHE A 741 7.22 -5.89 2.02
N LEU A 742 6.41 -6.80 1.46
CA LEU A 742 6.71 -7.55 0.24
C LEU A 742 5.84 -7.06 -0.91
N ASP A 743 6.48 -6.49 -1.93
CA ASP A 743 5.82 -5.92 -3.11
C ASP A 743 5.68 -6.96 -4.23
N LEU A 744 4.61 -7.76 -4.17
CA LEU A 744 4.30 -8.72 -5.23
C LEU A 744 3.69 -8.07 -6.47
N TYR A 745 3.14 -6.87 -6.37
CA TYR A 745 2.57 -6.19 -7.53
C TYR A 745 3.66 -5.87 -8.55
N HIS A 746 4.79 -5.35 -8.07
CA HIS A 746 5.93 -5.00 -8.91
C HIS A 746 6.95 -6.13 -9.06
N GLN A 747 7.11 -7.00 -8.05
CA GLN A 747 8.27 -7.91 -7.96
C GLN A 747 7.92 -9.41 -8.00
N SER A 748 6.65 -9.78 -8.21
CA SER A 748 6.25 -11.20 -8.33
C SER A 748 6.73 -11.88 -9.61
N ASN A 749 7.01 -11.11 -10.67
CA ASN A 749 7.26 -11.59 -12.03
C ASN A 749 6.04 -12.31 -12.67
N LEU A 750 4.85 -12.11 -12.11
CA LEU A 750 3.60 -12.51 -12.76
C LEU A 750 3.28 -11.56 -13.92
N ARG A 751 2.75 -12.13 -15.02
CA ARG A 751 2.51 -11.41 -16.28
C ARG A 751 1.10 -11.69 -16.83
N PRO A 752 0.04 -11.20 -16.17
CA PRO A 752 -1.35 -11.41 -16.60
C PRO A 752 -1.75 -10.64 -17.87
N TRP A 753 -0.79 -10.07 -18.60
CA TRP A 753 -0.97 -9.45 -19.92
C TRP A 753 -0.34 -10.30 -21.04
N ASN A 754 0.22 -11.46 -20.72
CA ASN A 754 0.81 -12.37 -21.68
C ASN A 754 0.01 -13.68 -21.71
N ASP A 755 -0.64 -13.96 -22.85
CA ASP A 755 -1.57 -15.10 -22.98
C ASP A 755 -0.88 -16.45 -22.73
N ASP A 756 0.35 -16.65 -23.20
CA ASP A 756 1.11 -17.88 -22.93
C ASP A 756 1.39 -18.06 -21.42
N PHE A 757 1.66 -16.97 -20.72
CA PHE A 757 1.86 -16.97 -19.29
C PHE A 757 0.57 -17.27 -18.54
N ILE A 758 -0.55 -16.65 -18.95
CA ILE A 758 -1.89 -16.89 -18.39
C ILE A 758 -2.24 -18.37 -18.53
N ASN A 759 -2.16 -18.91 -19.75
CA ASN A 759 -2.48 -20.31 -20.03
C ASN A 759 -1.67 -21.30 -19.18
N LYS A 760 -0.43 -20.93 -18.82
CA LYS A 760 0.47 -21.79 -18.04
C LYS A 760 0.33 -21.63 -16.52
N TYR A 761 0.10 -20.42 -16.05
CA TYR A 761 0.28 -20.06 -14.63
C TYR A 761 -0.94 -19.40 -13.98
N TYR A 762 -1.99 -19.09 -14.73
CA TYR A 762 -3.31 -18.66 -14.24
C TYR A 762 -4.35 -19.77 -14.44
N HIS A 763 -5.64 -19.43 -14.39
CA HIS A 763 -6.77 -20.37 -14.38
C HIS A 763 -6.88 -21.15 -13.06
N GLY A 764 -6.61 -20.48 -11.95
CA GLY A 764 -6.64 -21.09 -10.61
C GLY A 764 -8.03 -21.55 -10.16
N GLN A 765 -9.11 -20.94 -10.66
CA GLN A 765 -10.49 -21.34 -10.33
C GLN A 765 -11.31 -21.83 -11.54
N SER A 766 -11.00 -21.37 -12.76
CA SER A 766 -11.71 -21.79 -13.98
C SER A 766 -10.85 -21.58 -15.23
N ALA A 767 -11.24 -22.18 -16.36
CA ALA A 767 -10.51 -22.07 -17.63
C ALA A 767 -10.47 -20.65 -18.24
N THR A 768 -11.26 -19.71 -17.72
CA THR A 768 -11.27 -18.31 -18.16
C THR A 768 -10.73 -17.35 -17.10
N ASP A 769 -10.33 -17.87 -15.95
CA ASP A 769 -9.89 -17.07 -14.81
C ASP A 769 -8.49 -16.49 -15.03
N THR A 770 -8.42 -15.16 -15.07
CA THR A 770 -7.18 -14.39 -15.18
C THR A 770 -6.83 -13.64 -13.90
N THR A 771 -7.60 -13.85 -12.82
CA THR A 771 -7.37 -13.26 -11.50
C THR A 771 -6.47 -14.15 -10.67
N HIS A 772 -6.69 -15.47 -10.70
CA HIS A 772 -5.98 -16.39 -9.81
C HIS A 772 -4.87 -17.15 -10.54
N PRO A 773 -3.61 -17.05 -10.06
CA PRO A 773 -2.58 -17.99 -10.42
C PRO A 773 -3.01 -19.42 -10.05
N ASN A 774 -2.73 -20.39 -10.90
CA ASN A 774 -2.94 -21.79 -10.58
C ASN A 774 -1.88 -22.27 -9.55
N PRO A 775 -2.04 -23.46 -8.94
CA PRO A 775 -1.08 -23.96 -7.96
C PRO A 775 0.38 -23.98 -8.44
N ASN A 776 0.63 -24.27 -9.72
CA ASN A 776 1.98 -24.22 -10.29
C ASN A 776 2.54 -22.79 -10.34
N GLY A 777 1.70 -21.80 -10.64
CA GLY A 777 2.03 -20.38 -10.60
C GLY A 777 2.37 -19.91 -9.18
N LEU A 778 1.52 -20.25 -8.21
CA LEU A 778 1.74 -19.92 -6.80
C LEU A 778 3.03 -20.57 -6.26
N LYS A 779 3.22 -21.87 -6.51
CA LYS A 779 4.43 -22.61 -6.12
C LYS A 779 5.70 -22.03 -6.73
N LYS A 780 5.67 -21.61 -8.00
CA LYS A 780 6.85 -21.13 -8.72
C LYS A 780 7.20 -19.68 -8.40
N TYR A 781 6.21 -18.79 -8.32
CA TYR A 781 6.44 -17.35 -8.24
C TYR A 781 6.15 -16.76 -6.86
N ILE A 782 5.24 -17.34 -6.09
CA ILE A 782 4.79 -16.75 -4.81
C ILE A 782 5.48 -17.42 -3.62
N ALA A 783 5.43 -18.75 -3.50
CA ALA A 783 5.96 -19.46 -2.35
C ALA A 783 7.45 -19.14 -2.05
N PRO A 784 8.39 -19.12 -3.02
CA PRO A 784 9.79 -18.82 -2.73
C PRO A 784 10.02 -17.38 -2.23
N ARG A 785 9.20 -16.43 -2.70
CA ARG A 785 9.29 -15.02 -2.29
C ARG A 785 8.77 -14.84 -0.87
N ILE A 786 7.66 -15.48 -0.53
CA ILE A 786 7.09 -15.45 0.81
C ILE A 786 8.03 -16.19 1.79
N ALA A 787 8.58 -17.35 1.43
CA ALA A 787 9.57 -18.05 2.25
C ALA A 787 10.78 -17.15 2.60
N SER A 788 11.38 -16.51 1.59
CA SER A 788 12.49 -15.56 1.81
C SER A 788 12.06 -14.33 2.62
N PHE A 789 10.80 -13.90 2.48
CA PHE A 789 10.27 -12.79 3.26
C PHE A 789 10.08 -13.16 4.73
N LEU A 790 9.54 -14.34 5.05
CA LEU A 790 9.41 -14.82 6.44
C LEU A 790 10.76 -14.86 7.16
N GLU A 791 11.81 -15.35 6.48
CA GLU A 791 13.17 -15.33 7.04
C GLU A 791 13.69 -13.91 7.32
N LYS A 792 13.28 -12.91 6.54
CA LYS A 792 13.66 -11.49 6.74
C LYS A 792 12.84 -10.81 7.84
N ILE A 793 11.68 -11.33 8.21
CA ILE A 793 10.89 -10.77 9.31
C ILE A 793 11.60 -11.02 10.65
N ILE A 794 12.34 -12.13 10.76
CA ILE A 794 13.02 -12.55 12.00
C ILE A 794 14.44 -11.97 12.13
N LYS A 795 15.11 -11.71 11.01
CA LYS A 795 16.49 -11.17 10.96
C LYS A 795 16.47 -9.64 11.01
#